data_AF-A0A7S9RQC2-F1
#
_entry.id   AF-A0A7S9RQC2-F1
#
_cell.length_a   1.000
_cell.length_b   1.000
_cell.length_c   1.000
_cell.angle_alpha   90.00
_cell.angle_beta   90.00
_cell.angle_gamma   90.00
#
_symmetry.space_group_name_H-M   'P 1'
#
loop_
_entity.id
_entity.type
_entity.pdbx_description
1 polymer ?
#
loop_
_entity_poly.entity_id
_entity_poly.type
_entity_poly.pdbx_seq_one_letter_code
_entity_poly.pdbx_strand_id
1 'polypeptide(L)'
;MMRSLWSGVSGLQAHQIAMDVEGNNIANVNTYGFKYNRANFADILSQTPRVATAPQGQLGGQNAMQIGLGTTINSTTRIFSQGTLTDTTKQTDLALQGNGFFVVSPDGGTTRYYTRNGDFVRDKAGNFVNNSGYIVQGWTRDDETGTIDSTGPISNIVIKEGLTTPARATTEVKIKGNLDSGNSIGQRSTPIYALDSVAGGRDYNNDGILNANEVHNENDTNNDEFYTNSRNEQILTERGVDLGVTFDELGNGLALRDGQGIWVSYANAKTEKFSVGSALAQNIGQINPPATLDITLNGQNIKTQAGTMTSISDVAAAINAQYNKTGVRAEISEGNKLTLINRNNSGTTEETKNIHLTVNAGNTVGGLASKDIITAYQYVYTSSQTTAVHPNNDKIARQITTTEDLRAAMQEDARNHVDYNGDGQIRANSDALDAAKLATAAHKVAPGTGGAAITNPAYALAYNNAYAAAAGTPDQKHAAGVAALQAAAGDDTNDGVKITVNKLGQFQLENPTNEMADQALYMTTTGLTKPAQGTNNAAVNENVRFTNIMKALDGALSPGQALRASGKMMMSSHGSTAEIFDSLGSKHTVSIKWAKVGTTTDGGTEWNMIIQVPEPAKINYTGEGPDNVVTGSLRFNSNGSLASFHPATITFSANNGSQSGQNVSLNFGLGTDFNGLTSFDKDSSTESISQDGYTGGTLNDLKIDETGTIIGAFTNGQSFGLAQVALASFTNNEGLQSEGGNVFSQTANSGEAVIGAAGTGDKGTIAASKLEASNVDLSRALTDLIVIQRGFQANSKTITTSDEMLNTLLQLKQ
;
A
#
# COMPACT_ATOMS: atom_id res chain seq x y z
N MET A 1 7.58 -20.72 99.97
CA MET A 1 6.14 -21.05 99.87
C MET A 1 5.35 -19.96 99.16
N MET A 2 5.31 -18.70 99.62
CA MET A 2 4.64 -17.64 98.84
C MET A 2 5.23 -17.40 97.43
N ARG A 3 6.53 -17.64 97.22
CA ARG A 3 7.19 -17.45 95.92
C ARG A 3 6.79 -18.47 94.84
N SER A 4 6.52 -19.73 95.21
CA SER A 4 6.05 -20.76 94.27
C SER A 4 4.62 -20.48 93.83
N LEU A 5 3.80 -19.88 94.70
CA LEU A 5 2.46 -19.42 94.36
C LEU A 5 2.51 -18.29 93.31
N TRP A 6 3.38 -17.28 93.48
CA TRP A 6 3.56 -16.22 92.48
C TRP A 6 4.09 -16.72 91.13
N SER A 7 5.04 -17.66 91.14
CA SER A 7 5.53 -18.31 89.91
C SER A 7 4.46 -19.16 89.21
N GLY A 8 3.57 -19.80 89.98
CA GLY A 8 2.44 -20.56 89.44
C GLY A 8 1.35 -19.66 88.86
N VAL A 9 1.03 -18.55 89.53
CA VAL A 9 0.06 -17.55 89.05
C VAL A 9 0.54 -16.86 87.77
N SER A 10 1.82 -16.48 87.69
CA SER A 10 2.38 -15.86 86.50
C SER A 10 2.37 -16.81 85.29
N GLY A 11 2.71 -18.08 85.51
CA GLY A 11 2.57 -19.13 84.48
C GLY A 11 1.12 -19.39 84.04
N LEU A 12 0.16 -19.31 84.96
CA LEU A 12 -1.27 -19.46 84.65
C LEU A 12 -1.78 -18.30 83.79
N GLN A 13 -1.44 -17.06 84.16
CA GLN A 13 -1.78 -15.86 83.38
C GLN A 13 -1.13 -15.88 82.00
N ALA A 14 0.15 -16.28 81.90
CA ALA A 14 0.84 -16.37 80.61
C ALA A 14 0.19 -17.42 79.68
N HIS A 15 -0.20 -18.59 80.21
CA HIS A 15 -0.94 -19.57 79.42
C HIS A 15 -2.35 -19.11 79.05
N GLN A 16 -3.04 -18.33 79.88
CA GLN A 16 -4.33 -17.75 79.51
C GLN A 16 -4.21 -16.84 78.27
N ILE A 17 -3.23 -15.93 78.27
CA ILE A 17 -2.98 -15.04 77.12
C ILE A 17 -2.61 -15.86 75.88
N ALA A 18 -1.81 -16.91 76.03
CA ALA A 18 -1.49 -17.82 74.93
C ALA A 18 -2.73 -18.55 74.40
N MET A 19 -3.66 -18.97 75.27
CA MET A 19 -4.95 -19.55 74.85
C MET A 19 -5.79 -18.54 74.07
N ASP A 20 -5.84 -17.28 74.50
CA ASP A 20 -6.63 -16.25 73.83
C ASP A 20 -6.09 -15.99 72.41
N VAL A 21 -4.76 -15.97 72.25
CA VAL A 21 -4.11 -15.84 70.94
C VAL A 21 -4.42 -17.03 70.03
N GLU A 22 -4.32 -18.26 70.54
CA GLU A 22 -4.58 -19.46 69.74
C GLU A 22 -6.08 -19.63 69.42
N GLY A 23 -6.94 -19.29 70.36
CA GLY A 23 -8.39 -19.24 70.17
C GLY A 23 -8.78 -18.25 69.06
N ASN A 24 -8.13 -17.09 69.01
CA ASN A 24 -8.35 -16.12 67.95
C ASN A 24 -7.84 -16.60 66.57
N ASN A 25 -6.73 -17.35 66.54
CA ASN A 25 -6.24 -17.96 65.30
C ASN A 25 -7.26 -18.95 64.74
N ILE A 26 -7.77 -19.86 65.58
CA ILE A 26 -8.78 -20.87 65.19
C ILE A 26 -10.08 -20.19 64.73
N ALA A 27 -10.53 -19.15 65.45
CA ALA A 27 -11.76 -18.43 65.11
C ALA A 27 -11.71 -17.78 63.71
N ASN A 28 -10.52 -17.38 63.24
CA ASN A 28 -10.32 -16.69 61.96
C ASN A 28 -9.72 -17.59 60.87
N VAL A 29 -9.82 -18.92 60.99
CA VAL A 29 -9.25 -19.86 60.00
C VAL A 29 -9.86 -19.69 58.60
N ASN A 30 -11.12 -19.28 58.49
CA ASN A 30 -11.81 -19.08 57.21
C ASN A 30 -11.75 -17.62 56.72
N THR A 31 -11.12 -16.74 57.47
CA THR A 31 -11.03 -15.31 57.12
C THR A 31 -9.92 -15.11 56.07
N TYR A 32 -10.28 -14.65 54.87
CA TYR A 32 -9.32 -14.38 53.80
C TYR A 32 -8.33 -13.28 54.20
N GLY A 33 -7.05 -13.49 53.86
CA GLY A 33 -5.95 -12.59 54.21
C GLY A 33 -5.53 -12.58 55.68
N PHE A 34 -6.11 -13.43 56.53
CA PHE A 34 -5.75 -13.50 57.96
C PHE A 34 -4.33 -14.08 58.16
N LYS A 35 -3.61 -13.50 59.11
CA LYS A 35 -2.26 -13.92 59.51
C LYS A 35 -2.24 -14.28 60.99
N TYR A 36 -1.87 -15.52 61.28
CA TYR A 36 -1.88 -16.04 62.65
C TYR A 36 -0.84 -15.35 63.53
N ASN A 37 -1.17 -15.25 64.82
CA ASN A 37 -0.29 -14.69 65.85
C ASN A 37 0.27 -15.80 66.73
N ARG A 38 1.49 -15.62 67.24
CA ARG A 38 2.10 -16.52 68.23
C ARG A 38 2.47 -15.74 69.49
N ALA A 39 2.13 -16.28 70.66
CA ALA A 39 2.57 -15.77 71.94
C ALA A 39 4.00 -16.27 72.26
N ASN A 40 4.91 -15.36 72.62
CA ASN A 40 6.28 -15.68 72.99
C ASN A 40 6.48 -15.51 74.50
N PHE A 41 6.96 -16.55 75.17
CA PHE A 41 7.21 -16.56 76.61
C PHE A 41 8.60 -16.01 76.94
N ALA A 42 8.74 -15.36 78.09
CA ALA A 42 10.03 -15.00 78.71
C ALA A 42 10.00 -15.30 80.21
N ASP A 43 11.16 -15.61 80.78
CA ASP A 43 11.32 -15.77 82.23
C ASP A 43 11.33 -14.42 82.94
N ILE A 44 10.86 -14.41 84.19
CA ILE A 44 10.96 -13.24 85.08
C ILE A 44 12.34 -13.27 85.75
N LEU A 45 12.95 -12.08 85.93
CA LEU A 45 14.28 -11.92 86.53
C LEU A 45 14.45 -12.81 87.78
N SER A 46 15.43 -13.71 87.72
CA SER A 46 15.73 -14.64 88.79
C SER A 46 16.33 -13.91 90.01
N GLN A 47 15.90 -14.29 91.22
CA GLN A 47 16.53 -13.79 92.44
C GLN A 47 17.83 -14.55 92.70
N THR A 48 18.92 -13.83 92.97
CA THR A 48 20.25 -14.42 93.24
C THR A 48 20.65 -14.22 94.72
N PRO A 49 20.14 -15.05 95.66
CA PRO A 49 20.51 -14.97 97.08
C PRO A 49 21.96 -15.34 97.39
N ARG A 50 22.67 -16.07 96.52
CA ARG A 50 24.11 -16.31 96.64
C ARG A 50 24.80 -16.11 95.30
N VAL A 51 25.79 -15.24 95.28
CA VAL A 51 26.66 -15.01 94.12
C VAL A 51 27.66 -16.15 94.03
N ALA A 52 28.04 -16.54 92.81
CA ALA A 52 29.09 -17.54 92.61
C ALA A 52 30.41 -17.04 93.21
N THR A 53 31.14 -17.91 93.91
CA THR A 53 32.44 -17.58 94.49
C THR A 53 33.56 -18.44 93.91
N ALA A 54 34.71 -17.82 93.70
CA ALA A 54 35.92 -18.53 93.31
C ALA A 54 36.47 -19.37 94.49
N PRO A 55 37.28 -20.42 94.23
CA PRO A 55 37.89 -21.23 95.29
C PRO A 55 38.77 -20.36 96.22
N GLN A 56 38.68 -20.55 97.54
CA GLN A 56 39.56 -19.91 98.52
C GLN A 56 39.99 -20.91 99.60
N GLY A 57 41.30 -21.01 99.84
CA GLY A 57 41.90 -21.96 100.79
C GLY A 57 41.78 -23.42 100.34
N GLN A 58 41.38 -24.31 101.25
CA GLN A 58 41.14 -25.74 100.96
C GLN A 58 39.69 -26.05 100.52
N LEU A 59 38.86 -25.04 100.22
CA LEU A 59 37.50 -25.23 99.67
C LEU A 59 37.40 -24.80 98.19
N GLY A 60 36.66 -25.58 97.40
CA GLY A 60 36.35 -25.30 95.98
C GLY A 60 35.37 -24.14 95.77
N GLY A 61 35.27 -23.66 94.53
CA GLY A 61 34.32 -22.61 94.15
C GLY A 61 32.87 -23.07 94.28
N GLN A 62 31.95 -22.15 94.60
CA GLN A 62 30.53 -22.44 94.76
C GLN A 62 29.71 -21.79 93.64
N ASN A 63 28.75 -22.55 93.09
CA ASN A 63 27.82 -22.05 92.08
C ASN A 63 26.89 -20.97 92.66
N ALA A 64 26.46 -20.03 91.82
CA ALA A 64 25.43 -19.09 92.18
C ALA A 64 24.12 -19.84 92.48
N MET A 65 23.45 -19.47 93.57
CA MET A 65 22.12 -19.97 93.86
C MET A 65 21.12 -18.99 93.26
N GLN A 66 20.46 -19.39 92.18
CA GLN A 66 19.44 -18.61 91.50
C GLN A 66 18.08 -19.30 91.63
N ILE A 67 17.05 -18.50 91.89
CA ILE A 67 15.66 -18.95 91.98
C ILE A 67 14.84 -18.14 90.98
N GLY A 68 14.31 -18.80 89.96
CA GLY A 68 13.39 -18.19 89.00
C GLY A 68 12.08 -17.78 89.65
N LEU A 69 11.50 -16.65 89.21
CA LEU A 69 10.27 -16.08 89.76
C LEU A 69 9.04 -16.31 88.87
N GLY A 70 9.16 -17.16 87.85
CA GLY A 70 8.09 -17.55 86.93
C GLY A 70 8.31 -17.02 85.51
N THR A 71 7.21 -16.89 84.76
CA THR A 71 7.22 -16.55 83.33
C THR A 71 6.17 -15.48 83.01
N THR A 72 6.40 -14.71 81.95
CA THR A 72 5.43 -13.75 81.38
C THR A 72 5.37 -13.90 79.86
N ILE A 73 4.36 -13.30 79.22
CA ILE A 73 4.37 -13.08 77.77
C ILE A 73 5.23 -11.85 77.48
N ASN A 74 6.23 -12.01 76.62
CA ASN A 74 7.10 -10.93 76.15
C ASN A 74 6.43 -10.17 75.00
N SER A 75 5.95 -10.90 74.01
CA SER A 75 5.31 -10.32 72.83
C SER A 75 4.37 -11.30 72.13
N THR A 76 3.45 -10.76 71.33
CA THR A 76 2.68 -11.52 70.34
C THR A 76 3.16 -11.14 68.95
N THR A 77 3.76 -12.07 68.23
CA THR A 77 4.32 -11.84 66.89
C THR A 77 3.38 -12.40 65.83
N ARG A 78 3.08 -11.60 64.80
CA ARG A 78 2.27 -12.01 63.65
C ARG A 78 3.16 -12.65 62.59
N ILE A 79 2.76 -13.80 62.06
CA ILE A 79 3.54 -14.52 61.05
C ILE A 79 2.98 -14.27 59.66
N PHE A 80 3.77 -13.64 58.79
CA PHE A 80 3.40 -13.25 57.43
C PHE A 80 3.76 -14.30 56.36
N SER A 81 3.64 -15.59 56.67
CA SER A 81 3.74 -16.64 55.64
C SER A 81 2.56 -16.57 54.67
N GLN A 82 2.80 -16.88 53.40
CA GLN A 82 1.78 -16.90 52.35
C GLN A 82 0.72 -17.99 52.65
N GLY A 83 -0.56 -17.63 52.51
CA GLY A 83 -1.68 -18.58 52.57
C GLY A 83 -1.94 -19.24 51.21
N THR A 84 -2.74 -20.31 51.20
CA THR A 84 -3.13 -20.99 49.95
C THR A 84 -4.03 -20.07 49.12
N LEU A 85 -3.78 -19.98 47.81
CA LEU A 85 -4.63 -19.22 46.89
C LEU A 85 -5.80 -20.09 46.44
N THR A 86 -7.02 -19.57 46.61
CA THR A 86 -8.26 -20.24 46.18
C THR A 86 -8.86 -19.48 45.00
N ASP A 87 -9.24 -20.20 43.95
CA ASP A 87 -9.88 -19.61 42.77
C ASP A 87 -11.31 -19.13 43.08
N THR A 88 -11.70 -18.00 42.51
CA THR A 88 -13.05 -17.43 42.60
C THR A 88 -13.61 -17.14 41.20
N THR A 89 -14.92 -16.93 41.11
CA THR A 89 -15.57 -16.56 39.83
C THR A 89 -15.61 -15.05 39.59
N LYS A 90 -15.15 -14.24 40.56
CA LYS A 90 -15.23 -12.78 40.53
C LYS A 90 -13.88 -12.21 40.10
N GLN A 91 -13.85 -11.51 38.96
CA GLN A 91 -12.63 -10.97 38.37
C GLN A 91 -11.94 -9.91 39.23
N THR A 92 -12.70 -9.20 40.05
CA THR A 92 -12.17 -8.15 40.93
C THR A 92 -11.59 -8.69 42.24
N ASP A 93 -11.65 -10.02 42.46
CA ASP A 93 -10.96 -10.65 43.58
C ASP A 93 -9.48 -10.80 43.24
N LEU A 94 -8.64 -10.20 44.06
CA LEU A 94 -7.20 -10.17 43.87
C LEU A 94 -6.49 -10.86 45.02
N ALA A 95 -5.50 -11.68 44.71
CA ALA A 95 -4.58 -12.22 45.70
C ALA A 95 -3.15 -11.78 45.38
N LEU A 96 -2.36 -11.50 46.41
CA LEU A 96 -0.92 -11.28 46.26
C LEU A 96 -0.18 -12.62 46.31
N GLN A 97 0.70 -12.85 45.34
CA GLN A 97 1.67 -13.92 45.36
C GLN A 97 3.05 -13.36 45.75
N GLY A 98 3.45 -13.56 47.00
CA GLY A 98 4.69 -13.02 47.55
C GLY A 98 4.47 -11.86 48.53
N ASN A 99 5.53 -11.08 48.78
CA ASN A 99 5.51 -9.99 49.76
C ASN A 99 4.75 -8.76 49.23
N GLY A 100 4.12 -8.00 50.11
CA GLY A 100 3.39 -6.78 49.75
C GLY A 100 1.97 -6.70 50.34
N PHE A 101 1.36 -5.54 50.22
CA PHE A 101 0.01 -5.26 50.70
C PHE A 101 -0.73 -4.39 49.70
N PHE A 102 -2.03 -4.61 49.54
CA PHE A 102 -2.90 -3.66 48.86
C PHE A 102 -3.02 -2.40 49.70
N VAL A 103 -2.95 -1.24 49.05
CA VAL A 103 -3.14 0.05 49.70
C VAL A 103 -4.61 0.45 49.58
N VAL A 104 -5.27 0.67 50.71
CA VAL A 104 -6.67 1.13 50.78
C VAL A 104 -6.76 2.38 51.63
N SER A 105 -7.73 3.24 51.35
CA SER A 105 -7.93 4.48 52.09
C SER A 105 -9.39 4.67 52.52
N PRO A 106 -9.65 5.04 53.79
CA PRO A 106 -10.99 5.35 54.28
C PRO A 106 -11.46 6.78 53.89
N ASP A 107 -10.53 7.68 53.58
CA ASP A 107 -10.76 9.12 53.42
C ASP A 107 -10.26 9.66 52.07
N GLY A 108 -10.16 8.77 51.08
CA GLY A 108 -9.84 9.13 49.70
C GLY A 108 -8.38 9.50 49.45
N GLY A 109 -7.45 9.05 50.31
CA GLY A 109 -6.00 9.07 50.07
C GLY A 109 -5.16 9.73 51.17
N THR A 110 -5.79 10.35 52.18
CA THR A 110 -5.08 11.07 53.26
C THR A 110 -4.52 10.10 54.29
N THR A 111 -5.34 9.15 54.72
CA THR A 111 -4.95 8.03 55.57
C THR A 111 -4.84 6.77 54.72
N ARG A 112 -3.75 6.02 54.89
CA ARG A 112 -3.50 4.77 54.16
C ARG A 112 -3.50 3.60 55.12
N TYR A 113 -4.30 2.60 54.79
CA TYR A 113 -4.31 1.29 55.40
C TYR A 113 -3.83 0.25 54.40
N TYR A 114 -3.37 -0.87 54.94
CA TYR A 114 -2.72 -1.93 54.18
C TYR A 114 -3.44 -3.24 54.43
N THR A 115 -3.75 -4.01 53.39
CA THR A 115 -4.46 -5.28 53.54
C THR A 115 -3.91 -6.35 52.62
N ARG A 116 -4.07 -7.61 53.02
CA ARG A 116 -3.85 -8.77 52.15
C ARG A 116 -5.15 -9.39 51.64
N ASN A 117 -6.29 -8.93 52.16
CA ASN A 117 -7.58 -9.35 51.64
C ASN A 117 -7.89 -8.52 50.39
N GLY A 118 -7.98 -9.16 49.23
CA GLY A 118 -8.32 -8.50 47.97
C GLY A 118 -9.71 -8.83 47.45
N ASP A 119 -10.67 -9.11 48.34
CA ASP A 119 -12.10 -9.10 48.00
C ASP A 119 -12.55 -7.65 47.73
N PHE A 120 -12.38 -7.21 46.49
CA PHE A 120 -12.74 -5.87 46.05
C PHE A 120 -14.02 -5.90 45.22
N VAL A 121 -14.91 -4.94 45.46
CA VAL A 121 -16.17 -4.76 44.75
C VAL A 121 -16.20 -3.34 44.18
N ARG A 122 -16.85 -3.14 43.05
CA ARG A 122 -17.10 -1.80 42.52
C ARG A 122 -18.35 -1.20 43.17
N ASP A 123 -18.26 0.03 43.67
CA ASP A 123 -19.42 0.77 44.17
C ASP A 123 -20.19 1.50 43.03
N LYS A 124 -21.33 2.11 43.35
CA LYS A 124 -22.13 2.88 42.37
C LYS A 124 -21.38 4.06 41.73
N ALA A 125 -20.42 4.65 42.44
CA ALA A 125 -19.61 5.75 41.94
C ALA A 125 -18.45 5.26 41.03
N GLY A 126 -18.23 3.95 40.96
CA GLY A 126 -17.16 3.33 40.20
C GLY A 126 -15.87 3.09 40.99
N ASN A 127 -15.85 3.39 42.30
CA ASN A 127 -14.68 3.15 43.13
C ASN A 127 -14.50 1.65 43.38
N PHE A 128 -13.26 1.18 43.32
CA PHE A 128 -12.92 -0.15 43.82
C PHE A 128 -12.82 -0.09 45.33
N VAL A 129 -13.73 -0.76 46.04
CA VAL A 129 -13.80 -0.75 47.50
C VAL A 129 -13.63 -2.15 48.06
N ASN A 130 -13.05 -2.25 49.25
CA ASN A 130 -13.11 -3.49 50.04
C ASN A 130 -14.47 -3.61 50.76
N ASN A 131 -14.71 -4.73 51.44
CA ASN A 131 -15.95 -4.96 52.20
C ASN A 131 -16.19 -3.95 53.35
N SER A 132 -15.17 -3.20 53.77
CA SER A 132 -15.28 -2.13 54.78
C SER A 132 -15.56 -0.75 54.16
N GLY A 133 -15.66 -0.65 52.83
CA GLY A 133 -15.89 0.61 52.11
C GLY A 133 -14.64 1.44 51.87
N TYR A 134 -13.44 0.92 52.14
CA TYR A 134 -12.19 1.61 51.88
C TYR A 134 -11.80 1.47 50.41
N ILE A 135 -11.41 2.59 49.80
CA ILE A 135 -11.11 2.67 48.37
C ILE A 135 -9.68 2.21 48.10
N VAL A 136 -9.52 1.29 47.15
CA VAL A 136 -8.22 0.81 46.68
C VAL A 136 -7.48 1.95 45.97
N GLN A 137 -6.21 2.12 46.33
CA GLN A 137 -5.35 3.14 45.75
C GLN A 137 -4.49 2.57 44.63
N GLY A 138 -4.19 3.41 43.65
CA GLY A 138 -3.42 3.03 42.47
C GLY A 138 -3.11 4.22 41.59
N TRP A 139 -2.77 3.93 40.34
CA TRP A 139 -2.62 4.95 39.30
C TRP A 139 -3.76 4.78 38.31
N THR A 140 -4.44 5.86 37.98
CA THR A 140 -5.46 5.87 36.94
C THR A 140 -4.84 6.26 35.60
N ARG A 141 -5.42 5.79 34.51
CA ARG A 141 -5.06 6.25 33.17
C ARG A 141 -5.27 7.77 33.07
N ASP A 142 -4.29 8.46 32.51
CA ASP A 142 -4.42 9.87 32.16
C ASP A 142 -5.25 10.01 30.87
N ASP A 143 -6.24 10.89 30.89
CA ASP A 143 -7.15 11.14 29.77
C ASP A 143 -6.44 11.83 28.59
N GLU A 144 -5.36 12.59 28.82
CA GLU A 144 -4.61 13.30 27.76
C GLU A 144 -3.55 12.42 27.09
N THR A 145 -2.74 11.71 27.89
CA THR A 145 -1.66 10.87 27.35
C THR A 145 -2.14 9.45 27.01
N GLY A 146 -3.28 9.02 27.56
CA GLY A 146 -3.82 7.69 27.37
C GLY A 146 -2.98 6.57 28.01
N THR A 147 -1.98 6.92 28.83
CA THR A 147 -1.06 5.99 29.51
C THR A 147 -1.28 6.00 31.03
N ILE A 148 -0.78 4.97 31.72
CA ILE A 148 -0.77 4.91 33.19
C ILE A 148 0.63 5.28 33.65
N ASP A 149 0.77 6.39 34.37
CA ASP A 149 2.05 6.79 34.96
C ASP A 149 2.16 6.23 36.39
N SER A 150 2.91 5.13 36.53
CA SER A 150 3.18 4.49 37.83
C SER A 150 4.22 5.22 38.68
N THR A 151 4.80 6.32 38.20
CA THR A 151 5.78 7.14 38.94
C THR A 151 5.14 8.31 39.67
N GLY A 152 3.91 8.68 39.29
CA GLY A 152 3.13 9.73 39.94
C GLY A 152 2.62 9.34 41.35
N PRO A 153 2.00 10.30 42.07
CA PRO A 153 1.33 10.00 43.33
C PRO A 153 0.12 9.08 43.10
N ILE A 154 -0.07 8.11 44.01
CA ILE A 154 -1.25 7.24 43.97
C ILE A 154 -2.54 8.02 44.27
N SER A 155 -3.62 7.62 43.62
CA SER A 155 -4.98 8.16 43.77
C SER A 155 -6.00 7.02 43.91
N ASN A 156 -7.27 7.39 44.14
CA ASN A 156 -8.38 6.43 44.19
C ASN A 156 -8.56 5.75 42.82
N ILE A 157 -8.65 4.42 42.79
CA ILE A 157 -9.02 3.70 41.58
C ILE A 157 -10.52 3.86 41.35
N VAL A 158 -10.86 4.68 40.36
CA VAL A 158 -12.24 4.94 39.94
C VAL A 158 -12.42 4.50 38.51
N ILE A 159 -13.32 3.53 38.30
CA ILE A 159 -13.72 3.08 36.98
C ILE A 159 -15.25 3.10 36.95
N LYS A 160 -15.83 4.07 36.24
CA LYS A 160 -17.29 4.26 36.18
C LYS A 160 -17.96 3.14 35.37
N GLU A 161 -19.19 2.78 35.74
CA GLU A 161 -20.05 1.97 34.87
C GLU A 161 -20.50 2.80 33.66
N GLY A 162 -20.49 2.19 32.47
CA GLY A 162 -20.81 2.88 31.22
C GLY A 162 -19.70 3.79 30.70
N LEU A 163 -18.43 3.56 31.10
CA LEU A 163 -17.29 4.27 30.51
C LEU A 163 -17.31 4.09 28.99
N THR A 164 -17.34 5.22 28.28
CA THR A 164 -17.30 5.25 26.82
C THR A 164 -15.93 5.70 26.36
N THR A 165 -15.33 5.00 25.40
CA THR A 165 -14.17 5.50 24.68
C THR A 165 -14.66 6.31 23.47
N PRO A 166 -14.15 7.52 23.23
CA PRO A 166 -14.42 8.24 22.00
C PRO A 166 -13.93 7.43 20.80
N ALA A 167 -14.55 7.65 19.65
CA ALA A 167 -14.00 7.13 18.40
C ALA A 167 -12.62 7.74 18.16
N ARG A 168 -11.73 6.96 17.55
CA ARG A 168 -10.43 7.43 17.10
C ARG A 168 -10.41 7.41 15.58
N ALA A 169 -10.22 8.59 15.00
CA ALA A 169 -10.02 8.73 13.57
C ALA A 169 -8.71 8.02 13.16
N THR A 170 -8.72 7.35 12.01
CA THR A 170 -7.53 6.68 11.46
C THR A 170 -6.43 7.70 11.15
N THR A 171 -5.22 7.45 11.63
CA THR A 171 -4.03 8.27 11.32
C THR A 171 -3.06 7.54 10.40
N GLU A 172 -3.13 6.21 10.33
CA GLU A 172 -2.24 5.39 9.51
C GLU A 172 -3.00 4.22 8.86
N VAL A 173 -2.70 3.95 7.58
CA VAL A 173 -3.14 2.77 6.83
C VAL A 173 -1.91 2.03 6.33
N LYS A 174 -1.76 0.76 6.74
CA LYS A 174 -0.69 -0.15 6.27
C LYS A 174 -1.25 -1.14 5.28
N ILE A 175 -0.60 -1.26 4.13
CA ILE A 175 -0.91 -2.29 3.13
C ILE A 175 0.35 -3.08 2.83
N LYS A 176 0.22 -4.41 2.90
CA LYS A 176 1.24 -5.37 2.52
C LYS A 176 0.70 -6.25 1.40
N GLY A 177 1.52 -6.47 0.38
CA GLY A 177 1.11 -7.23 -0.80
C GLY A 177 2.20 -7.31 -1.85
N ASN A 178 1.94 -8.09 -2.89
CA ASN A 178 2.81 -8.20 -4.05
C ASN A 178 2.13 -7.59 -5.28
N LEU A 179 2.89 -6.87 -6.09
CA LEU A 179 2.52 -6.38 -7.41
C LEU A 179 3.34 -7.10 -8.47
N ASP A 180 2.66 -7.79 -9.39
CA ASP A 180 3.30 -8.68 -10.35
C ASP A 180 4.20 -7.92 -11.35
N SER A 181 5.51 -8.14 -11.24
CA SER A 181 6.51 -7.61 -12.18
C SER A 181 6.78 -8.52 -13.38
N GLY A 182 6.20 -9.73 -13.37
CA GLY A 182 6.42 -10.81 -14.32
C GLY A 182 5.93 -10.55 -15.73
N ASN A 183 6.11 -11.59 -16.57
CA ASN A 183 5.70 -11.57 -17.98
C ASN A 183 4.38 -12.34 -18.22
N SER A 184 3.69 -12.77 -17.16
CA SER A 184 2.37 -13.38 -17.21
C SER A 184 1.54 -12.98 -16.00
N ILE A 185 0.45 -12.25 -16.22
CA ILE A 185 -0.40 -11.66 -15.17
C ILE A 185 -1.79 -12.30 -15.06
N GLY A 186 -2.08 -13.28 -15.93
CA GLY A 186 -3.39 -13.92 -16.02
C GLY A 186 -4.52 -12.91 -16.25
N GLN A 187 -5.55 -12.96 -15.41
CA GLN A 187 -6.73 -12.07 -15.50
C GLN A 187 -6.59 -10.76 -14.70
N ARG A 188 -5.47 -10.54 -14.02
CA ARG A 188 -5.22 -9.34 -13.19
C ARG A 188 -4.67 -8.21 -14.05
N SER A 189 -5.53 -7.72 -14.93
CA SER A 189 -5.16 -6.71 -15.90
C SER A 189 -6.26 -5.67 -16.07
N THR A 190 -5.87 -4.47 -16.50
CA THR A 190 -6.78 -3.45 -17.01
C THR A 190 -6.37 -3.10 -18.44
N PRO A 191 -7.29 -2.68 -19.32
CA PRO A 191 -6.91 -2.15 -20.62
C PRO A 191 -5.94 -0.98 -20.49
N ILE A 192 -5.11 -0.75 -21.52
CA ILE A 192 -4.36 0.51 -21.63
C ILE A 192 -5.31 1.71 -21.64
N TYR A 193 -4.81 2.88 -21.24
CA TYR A 193 -5.64 4.08 -21.18
C TYR A 193 -6.11 4.50 -22.57
N ALA A 194 -7.30 5.11 -22.62
CA ALA A 194 -7.83 5.66 -23.86
C ALA A 194 -6.98 6.88 -24.26
N LEU A 195 -6.80 7.04 -25.57
CA LEU A 195 -6.08 8.15 -26.20
C LEU A 195 -6.94 8.67 -27.34
N ASP A 196 -7.04 9.98 -27.48
CA ASP A 196 -7.76 10.58 -28.59
C ASP A 196 -6.92 10.60 -29.89
N SER A 197 -7.34 11.37 -30.90
CA SER A 197 -6.62 11.44 -32.19
C SER A 197 -5.56 12.53 -32.25
N VAL A 198 -5.53 13.45 -31.29
CA VAL A 198 -4.65 14.61 -31.25
C VAL A 198 -3.48 14.30 -30.32
N ALA A 199 -2.28 14.76 -30.67
CA ALA A 199 -1.10 14.57 -29.83
C ALA A 199 -0.78 15.89 -29.12
N GLY A 200 -0.43 15.83 -27.83
CA GLY A 200 -0.06 17.03 -27.08
C GLY A 200 -1.24 17.92 -26.72
N GLY A 201 -2.45 17.37 -26.70
CA GLY A 201 -3.63 18.10 -26.30
C GLY A 201 -4.95 17.47 -26.71
N ARG A 202 -6.01 17.93 -26.07
CA ARG A 202 -7.37 17.46 -26.26
C ARG A 202 -8.24 18.57 -26.83
N ASP A 203 -8.66 18.38 -28.07
CA ASP A 203 -9.53 19.32 -28.79
C ASP A 203 -10.99 19.13 -28.33
N TYR A 204 -11.44 19.93 -27.34
CA TYR A 204 -12.78 19.80 -26.76
C TYR A 204 -13.88 20.30 -27.68
N ASN A 205 -13.56 21.32 -28.50
CA ASN A 205 -14.52 21.97 -29.38
C ASN A 205 -14.47 21.41 -30.82
N ASN A 206 -13.53 20.49 -31.09
CA ASN A 206 -13.30 19.82 -32.35
C ASN A 206 -13.09 20.83 -33.50
N ASP A 207 -12.39 21.93 -33.21
CA ASP A 207 -12.08 22.99 -34.18
C ASP A 207 -10.69 22.86 -34.83
N GLY A 208 -9.89 21.87 -34.39
CA GLY A 208 -8.56 21.58 -34.88
C GLY A 208 -7.45 22.47 -34.30
N ILE A 209 -7.76 23.31 -33.30
CA ILE A 209 -6.81 24.21 -32.64
C ILE A 209 -6.76 23.91 -31.15
N LEU A 210 -5.57 23.58 -30.64
CA LEU A 210 -5.33 23.48 -29.20
C LEU A 210 -5.20 24.89 -28.60
N ASN A 211 -6.21 25.33 -27.86
CA ASN A 211 -6.11 26.52 -27.01
C ASN A 211 -5.22 26.25 -25.78
N ALA A 212 -4.84 27.29 -25.05
CA ALA A 212 -4.01 27.15 -23.84
C ALA A 212 -4.61 26.23 -22.75
N ASN A 213 -5.93 26.04 -22.75
CA ASN A 213 -6.64 25.14 -21.82
C ASN A 213 -6.84 23.72 -22.38
N GLU A 214 -6.36 23.45 -23.59
CA GLU A 214 -6.49 22.18 -24.32
C GLU A 214 -5.14 21.48 -24.48
N VAL A 215 -4.03 22.14 -24.11
CA VAL A 215 -2.70 21.55 -24.13
C VAL A 215 -2.57 20.54 -22.99
N HIS A 216 -2.25 19.30 -23.35
CA HIS A 216 -2.06 18.18 -22.43
C HIS A 216 -0.88 17.36 -22.92
N ASN A 217 -0.05 16.81 -22.02
CA ASN A 217 1.04 15.93 -22.45
C ASN A 217 0.75 14.54 -21.91
N GLU A 218 0.35 13.65 -22.80
CA GLU A 218 -0.09 12.29 -22.48
C GLU A 218 1.04 11.45 -21.86
N ASN A 219 2.30 11.80 -22.17
CA ASN A 219 3.50 11.14 -21.66
C ASN A 219 4.00 11.75 -20.32
N ASP A 220 3.45 12.87 -19.85
CA ASP A 220 3.86 13.50 -18.57
C ASP A 220 3.10 12.93 -17.39
N THR A 221 3.76 12.11 -16.57
CA THR A 221 3.17 11.44 -15.40
C THR A 221 2.56 12.36 -14.35
N ASN A 222 2.80 13.68 -14.41
CA ASN A 222 2.23 14.65 -13.47
C ASN A 222 0.97 15.34 -13.99
N ASN A 223 0.63 15.14 -15.26
CA ASN A 223 -0.55 15.70 -15.90
C ASN A 223 -1.58 14.57 -16.12
N ASP A 224 -2.49 14.37 -15.17
CA ASP A 224 -3.48 13.29 -15.17
C ASP A 224 -4.90 13.81 -15.48
N GLU A 225 -5.56 13.25 -16.49
CA GLU A 225 -6.97 13.54 -16.80
C GLU A 225 -7.91 12.38 -16.42
N PHE A 226 -9.15 12.72 -16.02
CA PHE A 226 -10.17 11.75 -15.62
C PHE A 226 -11.44 11.86 -16.43
N TYR A 227 -12.09 10.72 -16.65
CA TYR A 227 -13.50 10.68 -17.01
C TYR A 227 -14.29 9.82 -16.03
N THR A 228 -15.54 10.21 -15.80
CA THR A 228 -16.48 9.43 -15.00
C THR A 228 -17.12 8.35 -15.85
N ASN A 229 -16.98 7.08 -15.44
CA ASN A 229 -17.60 5.96 -16.14
C ASN A 229 -19.08 5.79 -15.74
N SER A 230 -19.79 4.86 -16.39
CA SER A 230 -21.20 4.54 -16.08
C SER A 230 -21.47 4.06 -14.65
N ARG A 231 -20.43 3.76 -13.86
CA ARG A 231 -20.50 3.31 -12.46
C ARG A 231 -20.11 4.43 -11.48
N ASN A 232 -19.99 5.68 -11.95
CA ASN A 232 -19.49 6.83 -11.19
C ASN A 232 -18.07 6.62 -10.62
N GLU A 233 -17.26 5.78 -11.26
CA GLU A 233 -15.84 5.69 -10.95
C GLU A 233 -15.08 6.67 -11.84
N GLN A 234 -14.08 7.34 -11.26
CA GLN A 234 -13.16 8.16 -12.03
C GLN A 234 -12.07 7.25 -12.60
N ILE A 235 -11.89 7.30 -13.92
CA ILE A 235 -10.92 6.49 -14.65
C ILE A 235 -9.97 7.42 -15.36
N LEU A 236 -8.68 7.11 -15.29
CA LEU A 236 -7.63 7.85 -15.97
C LEU A 236 -7.75 7.70 -17.50
N THR A 237 -7.53 8.77 -18.24
CA THR A 237 -7.53 8.84 -19.70
C THR A 237 -6.40 9.74 -20.19
N GLU A 238 -6.13 9.75 -21.49
CA GLU A 238 -5.08 10.58 -22.11
C GLU A 238 -3.71 10.35 -21.47
N ARG A 239 -3.35 9.07 -21.30
CA ARG A 239 -2.10 8.64 -20.66
C ARG A 239 -1.36 7.63 -21.53
N GLY A 240 -0.18 8.01 -21.99
CA GLY A 240 0.75 7.11 -22.66
C GLY A 240 1.27 6.03 -21.71
N VAL A 241 1.38 4.80 -22.19
CA VAL A 241 1.93 3.65 -21.46
C VAL A 241 3.15 3.13 -22.21
N ASP A 242 4.24 2.80 -21.52
CA ASP A 242 5.40 2.19 -22.14
C ASP A 242 5.02 0.83 -22.76
N LEU A 243 5.25 0.70 -24.07
CA LEU A 243 4.95 -0.51 -24.84
C LEU A 243 5.70 -1.74 -24.31
N GLY A 244 6.87 -1.55 -23.68
CA GLY A 244 7.68 -2.59 -23.07
C GLY A 244 6.99 -3.36 -21.94
N VAL A 245 6.03 -2.71 -21.24
CA VAL A 245 5.31 -3.31 -20.10
C VAL A 245 3.86 -3.69 -20.40
N THR A 246 3.48 -3.70 -21.69
CA THR A 246 2.12 -4.08 -22.10
C THR A 246 1.95 -5.59 -22.27
N PHE A 247 0.71 -6.04 -22.22
CA PHE A 247 0.28 -7.43 -22.26
C PHE A 247 -0.79 -7.65 -23.33
N ASP A 248 -0.95 -8.89 -23.78
CA ASP A 248 -2.10 -9.31 -24.58
C ASP A 248 -3.36 -9.54 -23.72
N GLU A 249 -4.50 -9.83 -24.36
CA GLU A 249 -5.78 -10.10 -23.67
C GLU A 249 -5.73 -11.32 -22.73
N LEU A 250 -4.80 -12.25 -22.96
CA LEU A 250 -4.62 -13.44 -22.13
C LEU A 250 -3.70 -13.18 -20.94
N GLY A 251 -3.15 -11.96 -20.82
CA GLY A 251 -2.23 -11.57 -19.77
C GLY A 251 -0.80 -12.05 -20.01
N ASN A 252 -0.40 -12.35 -21.25
CA ASN A 252 0.99 -12.61 -21.56
C ASN A 252 1.69 -11.32 -22.01
N GLY A 253 2.85 -11.02 -21.43
CA GLY A 253 3.57 -9.80 -21.74
C GLY A 253 4.07 -9.78 -23.18
N LEU A 254 4.01 -8.61 -23.82
CA LEU A 254 4.58 -8.41 -25.15
C LEU A 254 6.11 -8.48 -25.08
N ALA A 255 6.71 -8.04 -23.96
CA ALA A 255 8.14 -8.06 -23.71
C ALA A 255 8.94 -7.49 -24.88
N LEU A 256 8.50 -6.32 -25.38
CA LEU A 256 9.21 -5.57 -26.40
C LEU A 256 10.60 -5.18 -25.88
N ARG A 257 11.62 -5.43 -26.69
CA ARG A 257 13.01 -5.04 -26.42
C ARG A 257 13.48 -4.01 -27.43
N ASP A 258 14.47 -3.23 -27.03
CA ASP A 258 15.07 -2.20 -27.89
C ASP A 258 15.43 -2.77 -29.26
N GLY A 259 15.01 -2.06 -30.30
CA GLY A 259 15.23 -2.46 -31.69
C GLY A 259 14.14 -3.36 -32.29
N GLN A 260 13.30 -4.01 -31.47
CA GLN A 260 12.15 -4.77 -31.97
C GLN A 260 11.02 -3.84 -32.42
N GLY A 261 10.14 -4.33 -33.28
CA GLY A 261 9.08 -3.50 -33.83
C GLY A 261 8.27 -4.18 -34.91
N ILE A 262 7.62 -3.36 -35.72
CA ILE A 262 6.78 -3.77 -36.84
C ILE A 262 7.03 -2.91 -38.07
N TRP A 263 6.71 -3.47 -39.22
CA TRP A 263 6.46 -2.72 -40.44
C TRP A 263 4.98 -2.45 -40.56
N VAL A 264 4.60 -1.20 -40.80
CA VAL A 264 3.23 -0.83 -41.17
C VAL A 264 3.26 -0.20 -42.55
N SER A 265 2.45 -0.73 -43.45
CA SER A 265 2.18 -0.13 -44.75
C SER A 265 0.77 0.41 -44.79
N TYR A 266 0.59 1.59 -45.37
CA TYR A 266 -0.69 2.29 -45.45
C TYR A 266 -1.36 2.18 -46.82
N ALA A 267 -0.59 1.85 -47.85
CA ALA A 267 -1.06 1.61 -49.21
C ALA A 267 -0.17 0.55 -49.88
N ASN A 268 -0.68 -0.13 -50.91
CA ASN A 268 0.18 -0.96 -51.75
C ASN A 268 1.15 -0.05 -52.51
N ALA A 269 2.46 -0.27 -52.40
CA ALA A 269 3.42 0.46 -53.20
C ALA A 269 3.20 0.08 -54.67
N LYS A 270 2.90 1.06 -55.51
CA LYS A 270 2.58 0.87 -56.91
C LYS A 270 3.23 1.97 -57.72
N THR A 271 4.02 1.62 -58.74
CA THR A 271 4.60 2.63 -59.62
C THR A 271 3.58 3.15 -60.63
N GLU A 272 3.80 4.37 -61.11
CA GLU A 272 3.26 4.78 -62.40
C GLU A 272 3.59 3.76 -63.51
N LYS A 273 2.79 3.77 -64.57
CA LYS A 273 2.95 2.86 -65.71
C LYS A 273 4.18 3.21 -66.55
N PHE A 274 5.23 2.40 -66.48
CA PHE A 274 6.39 2.52 -67.37
C PHE A 274 6.03 2.09 -68.79
N SER A 275 6.47 2.86 -69.79
CA SER A 275 6.22 2.52 -71.20
C SER A 275 7.39 1.72 -71.75
N VAL A 276 7.29 0.39 -71.80
CA VAL A 276 8.38 -0.51 -72.17
C VAL A 276 8.06 -1.21 -73.48
N GLY A 277 8.98 -1.13 -74.45
CA GLY A 277 8.79 -1.67 -75.80
C GLY A 277 7.90 -0.80 -76.70
N SER A 278 7.55 -1.32 -77.87
CA SER A 278 6.76 -0.57 -78.86
C SER A 278 5.33 -0.27 -78.39
N ALA A 279 4.83 0.91 -78.73
CA ALA A 279 3.44 1.31 -78.53
C ALA A 279 2.52 1.02 -79.73
N LEU A 280 3.08 0.57 -80.86
CA LEU A 280 2.30 0.33 -82.07
C LEU A 280 1.54 -0.99 -81.95
N ALA A 281 0.27 -0.98 -82.36
CA ALA A 281 -0.63 -2.15 -82.22
C ALA A 281 -0.11 -3.44 -82.87
N GLN A 282 0.72 -3.32 -83.93
CA GLN A 282 1.25 -4.48 -84.66
C GLN A 282 2.40 -5.21 -83.95
N ASN A 283 3.06 -4.56 -82.99
CA ASN A 283 4.21 -5.11 -82.27
C ASN A 283 4.28 -4.62 -80.81
N ILE A 284 3.11 -4.43 -80.19
CA ILE A 284 2.98 -3.83 -78.87
C ILE A 284 3.80 -4.60 -77.84
N GLY A 285 4.59 -3.90 -77.04
CA GLY A 285 5.47 -4.50 -76.03
C GLY A 285 6.71 -5.22 -76.58
N GLN A 286 6.93 -5.25 -77.90
CA GLN A 286 8.16 -5.80 -78.48
C GLN A 286 9.34 -4.83 -78.25
N ILE A 287 10.50 -5.37 -77.90
CA ILE A 287 11.77 -4.65 -77.72
C ILE A 287 12.70 -5.01 -78.88
N ASN A 288 12.93 -4.06 -79.79
CA ASN A 288 13.77 -4.23 -80.98
C ASN A 288 14.61 -2.97 -81.23
N PRO A 289 15.96 -3.04 -81.30
CA PRO A 289 16.80 -4.24 -81.11
C PRO A 289 16.67 -4.86 -79.71
N PRO A 290 16.94 -6.17 -79.54
CA PRO A 290 16.94 -6.82 -78.23
C PRO A 290 17.81 -6.07 -77.22
N ALA A 291 17.32 -5.96 -75.99
CA ALA A 291 17.92 -5.14 -74.94
C ALA A 291 18.53 -5.98 -73.80
N THR A 292 19.26 -5.30 -72.94
CA THR A 292 19.86 -5.83 -71.72
C THR A 292 19.17 -5.16 -70.53
N LEU A 293 18.52 -5.95 -69.68
CA LEU A 293 18.02 -5.50 -68.39
C LEU A 293 19.17 -5.49 -67.37
N ASP A 294 19.44 -4.33 -66.77
CA ASP A 294 20.41 -4.14 -65.67
C ASP A 294 19.83 -3.16 -64.64
N ILE A 295 19.13 -3.68 -63.63
CA ILE A 295 18.46 -2.87 -62.61
C ILE A 295 18.81 -3.40 -61.21
N THR A 296 18.67 -2.52 -60.21
CA THR A 296 18.70 -2.89 -58.80
C THR A 296 17.32 -2.63 -58.23
N LEU A 297 16.67 -3.68 -57.71
CA LEU A 297 15.32 -3.62 -57.16
C LEU A 297 15.35 -4.09 -55.70
N ASN A 298 15.02 -3.20 -54.77
CA ASN A 298 15.09 -3.45 -53.32
C ASN A 298 16.41 -4.13 -52.90
N GLY A 299 17.53 -3.60 -53.39
CA GLY A 299 18.88 -4.13 -53.13
C GLY A 299 19.26 -5.39 -53.91
N GLN A 300 18.35 -6.01 -54.68
CA GLN A 300 18.64 -7.15 -55.53
C GLN A 300 19.03 -6.71 -56.94
N ASN A 301 20.21 -7.12 -57.39
CA ASN A 301 20.68 -6.85 -58.75
C ASN A 301 20.04 -7.84 -59.74
N ILE A 302 19.29 -7.32 -60.71
CA ILE A 302 18.65 -8.08 -61.78
C ILE A 302 19.37 -7.73 -63.08
N LYS A 303 20.33 -8.58 -63.47
CA LYS A 303 21.11 -8.42 -64.69
C LYS A 303 20.92 -9.61 -65.61
N THR A 304 20.49 -9.32 -66.83
CA THR A 304 20.31 -10.31 -67.90
C THR A 304 21.55 -10.36 -68.80
N GLN A 305 21.70 -11.45 -69.56
CA GLN A 305 22.73 -11.52 -70.59
C GLN A 305 22.46 -10.47 -71.68
N ALA A 306 23.52 -9.90 -72.24
CA ALA A 306 23.41 -8.80 -73.20
C ALA A 306 22.52 -9.16 -74.40
N GLY A 307 21.54 -8.30 -74.71
CA GLY A 307 20.67 -8.44 -75.88
C GLY A 307 19.68 -9.61 -75.82
N THR A 308 19.27 -10.04 -74.63
CA THR A 308 18.33 -11.18 -74.46
C THR A 308 16.87 -10.79 -74.26
N MET A 309 16.59 -9.53 -73.91
CA MET A 309 15.21 -9.07 -73.70
C MET A 309 14.59 -8.68 -75.04
N THR A 310 13.56 -9.43 -75.46
CA THR A 310 12.88 -9.26 -76.76
C THR A 310 11.46 -8.71 -76.62
N SER A 311 10.88 -8.81 -75.43
CA SER A 311 9.55 -8.30 -75.11
C SER A 311 9.46 -7.78 -73.68
N ILE A 312 8.45 -6.96 -73.40
CA ILE A 312 8.07 -6.54 -72.05
C ILE A 312 7.79 -7.74 -71.12
N SER A 313 7.33 -8.87 -71.68
CA SER A 313 7.09 -10.10 -70.92
C SER A 313 8.38 -10.70 -70.37
N ASP A 314 9.48 -10.61 -71.12
CA ASP A 314 10.81 -11.08 -70.66
C ASP A 314 11.29 -10.23 -69.47
N VAL A 315 11.07 -8.90 -69.55
CA VAL A 315 11.39 -7.96 -68.47
C VAL A 315 10.54 -8.27 -67.23
N ALA A 316 9.23 -8.43 -67.39
CA ALA A 316 8.33 -8.76 -66.28
C ALA A 316 8.68 -10.12 -65.65
N ALA A 317 9.03 -11.12 -66.45
CA ALA A 317 9.45 -12.43 -65.96
C ALA A 317 10.76 -12.37 -65.16
N ALA A 318 11.75 -11.60 -65.64
CA ALA A 318 13.01 -11.41 -64.93
C ALA A 318 12.81 -10.74 -63.55
N ILE A 319 11.90 -9.76 -63.46
CA ILE A 319 11.53 -9.10 -62.20
C ILE A 319 10.78 -10.08 -61.28
N ASN A 320 9.74 -10.73 -61.79
CA ASN A 320 8.90 -11.65 -61.02
C ASN A 320 9.69 -12.87 -60.48
N ALA A 321 10.77 -13.27 -61.15
CA ALA A 321 11.66 -14.33 -60.66
C ALA A 321 12.35 -13.96 -59.32
N GLN A 322 12.46 -12.67 -58.99
CA GLN A 322 13.01 -12.21 -57.71
C GLN A 322 11.95 -11.92 -56.64
N TYR A 323 10.67 -12.19 -56.90
CA TYR A 323 9.55 -11.85 -55.99
C TYR A 323 9.77 -12.33 -54.55
N ASN A 324 10.28 -13.55 -54.34
CA ASN A 324 10.52 -14.08 -53.00
C ASN A 324 11.61 -13.32 -52.20
N LYS A 325 12.43 -12.51 -52.87
CA LYS A 325 13.48 -11.68 -52.25
C LYS A 325 13.08 -10.22 -52.16
N THR A 326 12.33 -9.71 -53.15
CA THR A 326 11.99 -8.28 -53.26
C THR A 326 10.58 -7.95 -52.79
N GLY A 327 9.65 -8.92 -52.77
CA GLY A 327 8.21 -8.68 -52.57
C GLY A 327 7.52 -7.98 -53.75
N VAL A 328 8.28 -7.57 -54.77
CA VAL A 328 7.78 -6.77 -55.90
C VAL A 328 7.34 -7.67 -57.05
N ARG A 329 6.11 -7.44 -57.53
CA ARG A 329 5.55 -8.09 -58.71
C ARG A 329 5.42 -7.10 -59.86
N ALA A 330 5.85 -7.50 -61.05
CA ALA A 330 5.64 -6.77 -62.29
C ALA A 330 4.37 -7.27 -63.00
N GLU A 331 3.45 -6.34 -63.28
CA GLU A 331 2.21 -6.58 -64.03
C GLU A 331 2.23 -5.79 -65.34
N ILE A 332 1.71 -6.41 -66.40
CA ILE A 332 1.62 -5.81 -67.73
C ILE A 332 0.17 -5.39 -67.97
N SER A 333 -0.02 -4.15 -68.39
CA SER A 333 -1.30 -3.59 -68.83
C SER A 333 -1.15 -2.94 -70.19
N GLU A 334 -2.26 -2.77 -70.93
CA GLU A 334 -2.29 -2.06 -72.23
C GLU A 334 -1.25 -2.57 -73.26
N GLY A 335 -0.74 -3.80 -73.11
CA GLY A 335 0.26 -4.42 -73.98
C GLY A 335 1.71 -3.91 -73.84
N ASN A 336 1.93 -2.62 -73.52
CA ASN A 336 3.27 -2.03 -73.38
C ASN A 336 3.50 -1.24 -72.08
N LYS A 337 2.58 -1.33 -71.11
CA LYS A 337 2.69 -0.65 -69.81
C LYS A 337 3.09 -1.63 -68.73
N LEU A 338 4.25 -1.41 -68.12
CA LEU A 338 4.74 -2.17 -66.98
C LEU A 338 4.43 -1.42 -65.69
N THR A 339 3.80 -2.09 -64.73
CA THR A 339 3.56 -1.56 -63.39
C THR A 339 4.20 -2.48 -62.37
N LEU A 340 4.99 -1.92 -61.46
CA LEU A 340 5.52 -2.66 -60.32
C LEU A 340 4.57 -2.47 -59.14
N ILE A 341 4.26 -3.57 -58.46
CA ILE A 341 3.35 -3.61 -57.31
C ILE A 341 4.01 -4.40 -56.19
N ASN A 342 4.12 -3.80 -55.01
CA ASN A 342 4.44 -4.48 -53.77
C ASN A 342 3.27 -4.30 -52.79
N ARG A 343 2.74 -5.41 -52.30
CA ARG A 343 1.67 -5.37 -51.29
C ARG A 343 2.18 -5.19 -49.87
N ASN A 344 3.49 -5.21 -49.67
CA ASN A 344 4.19 -5.06 -48.40
C ASN A 344 3.82 -6.12 -47.33
N ASN A 345 3.02 -7.12 -47.70
CA ASN A 345 2.46 -8.14 -46.80
C ASN A 345 3.35 -9.39 -46.65
N SER A 346 4.46 -9.46 -47.37
CA SER A 346 5.41 -10.57 -47.35
C SER A 346 6.74 -10.16 -46.73
N GLY A 347 7.42 -11.08 -46.06
CA GLY A 347 8.73 -10.85 -45.46
C GLY A 347 8.71 -9.91 -44.25
N THR A 348 9.86 -9.80 -43.60
CA THR A 348 10.06 -9.03 -42.36
C THR A 348 11.27 -8.10 -42.43
N THR A 349 11.95 -8.05 -43.57
CA THR A 349 13.16 -7.25 -43.82
C THR A 349 12.90 -6.15 -44.84
N GLU A 350 13.80 -5.17 -44.87
CA GLU A 350 13.75 -3.98 -45.72
C GLU A 350 13.61 -4.34 -47.21
N GLU A 351 14.26 -5.41 -47.68
CA GLU A 351 14.27 -5.81 -49.09
C GLU A 351 12.88 -6.24 -49.60
N THR A 352 11.98 -6.62 -48.70
CA THR A 352 10.63 -7.07 -49.05
C THR A 352 9.58 -5.97 -48.99
N LYS A 353 9.95 -4.75 -48.59
CA LYS A 353 9.06 -3.61 -48.41
C LYS A 353 9.29 -2.57 -49.50
N ASN A 354 8.25 -1.80 -49.78
CA ASN A 354 8.28 -0.67 -50.72
C ASN A 354 8.77 -1.07 -52.12
N ILE A 355 9.00 -0.08 -52.98
CA ILE A 355 9.63 -0.28 -54.29
C ILE A 355 10.76 0.73 -54.44
N HIS A 356 11.99 0.24 -54.38
CA HIS A 356 13.22 0.99 -54.67
C HIS A 356 13.83 0.47 -55.95
N LEU A 357 13.54 1.14 -57.07
CA LEU A 357 14.07 0.80 -58.37
C LEU A 357 15.21 1.76 -58.72
N THR A 358 16.39 1.21 -58.96
CA THR A 358 17.52 1.92 -59.58
C THR A 358 17.83 1.32 -60.94
N VAL A 359 17.76 2.11 -61.99
CA VAL A 359 18.19 1.72 -63.33
C VAL A 359 19.70 1.92 -63.46
N ASN A 360 20.45 0.83 -63.65
CA ASN A 360 21.92 0.89 -63.70
C ASN A 360 22.39 1.38 -65.09
N ALA A 361 23.60 1.92 -65.17
CA ALA A 361 24.17 2.45 -66.42
C ALA A 361 24.29 1.42 -67.56
N GLY A 362 24.32 0.12 -67.23
CA GLY A 362 24.36 -0.97 -68.21
C GLY A 362 23.00 -1.34 -68.83
N ASN A 363 21.90 -0.73 -68.38
CA ASN A 363 20.56 -1.04 -68.86
C ASN A 363 20.31 -0.43 -70.24
N THR A 364 19.82 -1.24 -71.18
CA THR A 364 19.39 -0.77 -72.51
C THR A 364 17.90 -0.94 -72.76
N VAL A 365 17.14 -1.44 -71.78
CA VAL A 365 15.66 -1.45 -71.83
C VAL A 365 15.14 -0.02 -71.69
N GLY A 366 14.53 0.50 -72.75
CA GLY A 366 13.94 1.84 -72.77
C GLY A 366 12.67 1.96 -71.92
N GLY A 367 12.44 3.15 -71.35
CA GLY A 367 11.19 3.52 -70.67
C GLY A 367 11.12 3.20 -69.18
N LEU A 368 12.11 2.51 -68.61
CA LEU A 368 12.30 2.37 -67.17
C LEU A 368 13.01 3.60 -66.60
N ALA A 369 12.61 4.02 -65.40
CA ALA A 369 13.24 5.10 -64.66
C ALA A 369 13.42 4.71 -63.20
N SER A 370 14.48 5.22 -62.55
CA SER A 370 14.68 5.03 -61.11
C SER A 370 13.58 5.76 -60.35
N LYS A 371 12.93 5.05 -59.41
CA LYS A 371 11.79 5.54 -58.61
C LYS A 371 11.85 4.89 -57.23
N ASP A 372 11.52 5.65 -56.20
CA ASP A 372 11.37 5.19 -54.82
C ASP A 372 9.91 5.40 -54.40
N ILE A 373 9.12 4.32 -54.38
CA ILE A 373 7.72 4.36 -53.95
C ILE A 373 7.66 3.87 -52.51
N ILE A 374 7.42 4.81 -51.59
CA ILE A 374 7.41 4.55 -50.15
C ILE A 374 5.97 4.61 -49.65
N THR A 375 5.49 3.48 -49.13
CA THR A 375 4.15 3.37 -48.54
C THR A 375 4.16 2.57 -47.23
N ALA A 376 5.34 2.20 -46.74
CA ALA A 376 5.56 1.42 -45.53
C ALA A 376 6.76 1.92 -44.73
N TYR A 377 6.63 1.91 -43.40
CA TYR A 377 7.62 2.40 -42.45
C TYR A 377 7.90 1.41 -41.31
N GLN A 378 9.10 1.54 -40.73
CA GLN A 378 9.53 0.79 -39.56
C GLN A 378 9.15 1.55 -38.28
N TYR A 379 8.42 0.90 -37.38
CA TYR A 379 8.16 1.39 -36.03
C TYR A 379 8.97 0.55 -35.06
N VAL A 380 9.94 1.16 -34.40
CA VAL A 380 10.94 0.48 -33.58
C VAL A 380 10.87 0.97 -32.14
N TYR A 381 10.71 0.04 -31.22
CA TYR A 381 10.66 0.31 -29.80
C TYR A 381 12.05 0.70 -29.26
N THR A 382 12.04 1.68 -28.36
CA THR A 382 13.16 2.09 -27.53
C THR A 382 12.67 2.30 -26.10
N SER A 383 13.44 1.85 -25.12
CA SER A 383 13.20 2.05 -23.69
C SER A 383 13.43 3.50 -23.24
N SER A 384 14.12 4.30 -24.06
CA SER A 384 14.33 5.73 -23.80
C SER A 384 13.26 6.57 -24.47
N GLN A 385 12.54 7.38 -23.67
CA GLN A 385 11.50 8.30 -24.14
C GLN A 385 12.00 9.11 -25.34
N THR A 386 11.21 9.12 -26.41
CA THR A 386 11.57 9.75 -27.68
C THR A 386 10.33 10.29 -28.37
N THR A 387 10.53 11.09 -29.40
CA THR A 387 9.48 11.50 -30.33
C THR A 387 9.89 11.02 -31.72
N ALA A 388 8.95 10.40 -32.44
CA ALA A 388 9.22 9.91 -33.77
C ALA A 388 9.58 11.08 -34.72
N VAL A 389 10.60 10.87 -35.55
CA VAL A 389 10.95 11.78 -36.64
C VAL A 389 10.45 11.15 -37.93
N HIS A 390 9.89 11.96 -38.83
CA HIS A 390 9.20 11.51 -40.03
C HIS A 390 9.90 11.90 -41.35
N PRO A 391 11.14 11.44 -41.63
CA PRO A 391 11.70 11.61 -42.96
C PRO A 391 10.95 10.75 -43.98
N ASN A 392 10.87 11.24 -45.22
CA ASN A 392 10.45 10.49 -46.41
C ASN A 392 11.52 9.47 -46.83
N ASN A 393 11.93 8.62 -45.89
CA ASN A 393 12.97 7.60 -46.02
C ASN A 393 12.63 6.44 -45.09
N ASP A 394 12.31 5.28 -45.67
CA ASP A 394 11.89 4.07 -44.98
C ASP A 394 13.02 3.31 -44.28
N LYS A 395 14.28 3.67 -44.57
CA LYS A 395 15.47 3.14 -43.86
C LYS A 395 15.65 3.74 -42.47
N ILE A 396 15.05 4.91 -42.23
CA ILE A 396 15.08 5.56 -40.92
C ILE A 396 13.82 5.16 -40.16
N ALA A 397 14.02 4.35 -39.12
CA ALA A 397 12.91 3.88 -38.29
C ALA A 397 12.29 5.00 -37.46
N ARG A 398 10.97 4.96 -37.31
CA ARG A 398 10.21 5.74 -36.33
C ARG A 398 10.48 5.14 -34.95
N GLN A 399 11.21 5.86 -34.10
CA GLN A 399 11.45 5.42 -32.73
C GLN A 399 10.22 5.75 -31.88
N ILE A 400 9.76 4.77 -31.09
CA ILE A 400 8.57 4.88 -30.25
C ILE A 400 8.86 4.30 -28.87
N THR A 401 8.30 4.89 -27.81
CA THR A 401 8.39 4.38 -26.44
C THR A 401 7.01 4.03 -25.92
N THR A 402 6.08 4.98 -25.99
CA THR A 402 4.74 4.85 -25.42
C THR A 402 3.69 4.50 -26.47
N THR A 403 2.52 4.09 -25.99
CA THR A 403 1.33 3.90 -26.83
C THR A 403 0.92 5.18 -27.56
N GLU A 404 1.14 6.34 -26.96
CA GLU A 404 0.88 7.64 -27.61
C GLU A 404 1.88 7.90 -28.73
N ASP A 405 3.18 7.66 -28.51
CA ASP A 405 4.20 7.84 -29.55
C ASP A 405 3.89 6.98 -30.78
N LEU A 406 3.44 5.73 -30.58
CA LEU A 406 3.02 4.84 -31.65
C LEU A 406 1.77 5.35 -32.37
N ARG A 407 0.74 5.74 -31.61
CA ARG A 407 -0.53 6.24 -32.16
C ARG A 407 -0.30 7.48 -33.02
N ALA A 408 0.39 8.48 -32.48
CA ALA A 408 0.71 9.74 -33.15
C ALA A 408 1.59 9.50 -34.39
N ALA A 409 2.66 8.70 -34.26
CA ALA A 409 3.54 8.42 -35.38
C ALA A 409 2.82 7.69 -36.52
N MET A 410 1.94 6.73 -36.18
CA MET A 410 1.17 6.02 -37.19
C MET A 410 0.17 6.94 -37.91
N GLN A 411 -0.40 7.91 -37.20
CA GLN A 411 -1.34 8.87 -37.79
C GLN A 411 -0.61 9.84 -38.72
N GLU A 412 0.53 10.38 -38.28
CA GLU A 412 1.34 11.30 -39.09
C GLU A 412 1.81 10.65 -40.39
N ASP A 413 2.33 9.41 -40.32
CA ASP A 413 2.77 8.72 -41.53
C ASP A 413 1.60 8.43 -42.49
N ALA A 414 0.42 8.07 -41.98
CA ALA A 414 -0.76 7.81 -42.81
C ALA A 414 -1.27 9.06 -43.55
N ARG A 415 -1.11 10.24 -42.94
CA ARG A 415 -1.59 11.53 -43.48
C ARG A 415 -0.60 12.15 -44.47
N ASN A 416 0.69 12.15 -44.15
CA ASN A 416 1.68 13.02 -44.79
C ASN A 416 2.88 12.30 -45.43
N HIS A 417 3.03 10.99 -45.25
CA HIS A 417 4.26 10.29 -45.65
C HIS A 417 4.03 9.11 -46.60
N VAL A 418 2.90 9.04 -47.30
CA VAL A 418 2.60 7.91 -48.18
C VAL A 418 2.49 8.38 -49.63
N ASP A 419 3.23 7.73 -50.53
CA ASP A 419 3.09 7.95 -51.98
C ASP A 419 1.86 7.20 -52.50
N TYR A 420 0.72 7.89 -52.61
CA TYR A 420 -0.54 7.29 -53.06
C TYR A 420 -0.65 7.24 -54.58
N ASN A 421 0.00 8.17 -55.29
CA ASN A 421 -0.11 8.30 -56.75
C ASN A 421 0.95 7.45 -57.51
N GLY A 422 2.02 7.01 -56.83
CA GLY A 422 3.05 6.14 -57.35
C GLY A 422 4.13 6.84 -58.18
N ASP A 423 4.28 8.16 -58.05
CA ASP A 423 5.21 8.97 -58.84
C ASP A 423 6.63 9.04 -58.23
N GLY A 424 6.83 8.49 -57.03
CA GLY A 424 8.11 8.47 -56.33
C GLY A 424 8.50 9.80 -55.69
N GLN A 425 7.55 10.72 -55.55
CA GLN A 425 7.70 11.97 -54.81
C GLN A 425 6.53 12.17 -53.87
N ILE A 426 6.78 12.03 -52.57
CA ILE A 426 5.77 12.32 -51.55
C ILE A 426 5.57 13.83 -51.47
N ARG A 427 4.43 14.31 -51.98
CA ARG A 427 4.00 15.71 -51.88
C ARG A 427 2.71 15.76 -51.06
N ALA A 428 2.87 15.76 -49.75
CA ALA A 428 1.76 15.89 -48.81
C ALA A 428 2.04 17.02 -47.81
N ASN A 429 0.98 17.70 -47.39
CA ASN A 429 1.04 18.84 -46.50
C ASN A 429 -0.32 19.09 -45.85
N SER A 430 -0.65 18.30 -44.81
CA SER A 430 -1.90 18.45 -44.04
C SER A 430 -2.11 19.87 -43.50
N ASP A 431 -1.04 20.57 -43.11
CA ASP A 431 -1.13 21.92 -42.54
C ASP A 431 -1.80 22.92 -43.51
N ALA A 432 -1.63 22.73 -44.82
CA ALA A 432 -2.29 23.56 -45.82
C ALA A 432 -3.82 23.36 -45.82
N LEU A 433 -4.28 22.14 -45.55
CA LEU A 433 -5.71 21.80 -45.48
C LEU A 433 -6.29 22.25 -44.14
N ASP A 434 -5.54 22.14 -43.05
CA ASP A 434 -5.95 22.67 -41.75
C ASP A 434 -6.09 24.20 -41.79
N ALA A 435 -5.18 24.89 -42.47
CA ALA A 435 -5.33 26.32 -42.78
C ALA A 435 -6.60 26.62 -43.61
N ALA A 436 -6.96 25.72 -44.54
CA ALA A 436 -8.16 25.88 -45.34
C ALA A 436 -9.44 25.68 -44.51
N LYS A 437 -9.46 24.70 -43.60
CA LYS A 437 -10.56 24.49 -42.63
C LYS A 437 -10.75 25.70 -41.75
N LEU A 438 -9.66 26.27 -41.22
CA LEU A 438 -9.69 27.47 -40.41
C LEU A 438 -10.22 28.68 -41.18
N ALA A 439 -9.77 28.87 -42.42
CA ALA A 439 -10.27 29.92 -43.30
C ALA A 439 -11.77 29.75 -43.59
N THR A 440 -12.24 28.53 -43.79
CA THR A 440 -13.65 28.21 -44.02
C THR A 440 -14.50 28.43 -42.77
N ALA A 441 -14.02 28.05 -41.59
CA ALA A 441 -14.69 28.31 -40.33
C ALA A 441 -14.88 29.82 -40.09
N ALA A 442 -13.83 30.62 -40.27
CA ALA A 442 -13.91 32.07 -40.13
C ALA A 442 -14.82 32.73 -41.19
N HIS A 443 -14.73 32.31 -42.45
CA HIS A 443 -15.58 32.83 -43.52
C HIS A 443 -17.07 32.56 -43.27
N LYS A 444 -17.43 31.43 -42.67
CA LYS A 444 -18.81 31.11 -42.25
C LYS A 444 -19.34 32.06 -41.18
N VAL A 445 -18.48 32.51 -40.27
CA VAL A 445 -18.85 33.49 -39.22
C VAL A 445 -18.99 34.89 -39.81
N ALA A 446 -18.03 35.29 -40.64
CA ALA A 446 -18.04 36.58 -41.32
C ALA A 446 -17.40 36.48 -42.72
N PRO A 447 -18.17 36.66 -43.81
CA PRO A 447 -17.65 36.54 -45.16
C PRO A 447 -16.46 37.46 -45.43
N GLY A 448 -15.38 36.91 -46.00
CA GLY A 448 -14.15 37.62 -46.32
C GLY A 448 -13.10 37.66 -45.21
N THR A 449 -13.35 37.03 -44.06
CA THR A 449 -12.39 36.97 -42.93
C THR A 449 -11.45 35.77 -42.95
N GLY A 450 -11.65 34.81 -43.87
CA GLY A 450 -10.91 33.54 -43.89
C GLY A 450 -9.39 33.69 -43.90
N GLY A 451 -8.84 34.64 -44.67
CA GLY A 451 -7.39 34.84 -44.77
C GLY A 451 -6.74 35.42 -43.50
N ALA A 452 -7.51 36.09 -42.63
CA ALA A 452 -7.03 36.64 -41.37
C ALA A 452 -7.02 35.61 -40.24
N ALA A 453 -7.77 34.50 -40.39
CA ALA A 453 -7.79 33.40 -39.44
C ALA A 453 -6.59 32.46 -39.60
N ILE A 454 -5.97 32.42 -40.79
CA ILE A 454 -4.82 31.56 -41.06
C ILE A 454 -3.60 32.06 -40.28
N THR A 455 -3.05 31.19 -39.43
CA THR A 455 -1.90 31.49 -38.56
C THR A 455 -0.55 31.40 -39.29
N ASN A 456 -0.42 30.47 -40.25
CA ASN A 456 0.81 30.31 -41.03
C ASN A 456 0.93 31.41 -42.11
N PRO A 457 1.98 32.25 -42.10
CA PRO A 457 2.10 33.38 -43.01
C PRO A 457 2.23 32.99 -44.49
N ALA A 458 2.79 31.81 -44.80
CA ALA A 458 2.92 31.34 -46.18
C ALA A 458 1.56 30.94 -46.77
N TYR A 459 0.75 30.21 -45.99
CA TYR A 459 -0.61 29.82 -46.38
C TYR A 459 -1.56 31.01 -46.41
N ALA A 460 -1.45 31.92 -45.44
CA ALA A 460 -2.20 33.17 -45.46
C ALA A 460 -1.90 33.98 -46.74
N LEU A 461 -0.64 34.07 -47.15
CA LEU A 461 -0.25 34.75 -48.39
C LEU A 461 -0.81 34.04 -49.64
N ALA A 462 -0.68 32.71 -49.72
CA ALA A 462 -1.21 31.92 -50.84
C ALA A 462 -2.74 32.08 -50.98
N TYR A 463 -3.46 31.97 -49.86
CA TYR A 463 -4.90 32.20 -49.80
C TYR A 463 -5.25 33.63 -50.23
N ASN A 464 -4.60 34.64 -49.65
CA ASN A 464 -4.92 36.05 -49.91
C ASN A 464 -4.62 36.45 -51.37
N ASN A 465 -3.55 35.92 -51.96
CA ASN A 465 -3.24 36.16 -53.37
C ASN A 465 -4.32 35.58 -54.29
N ALA A 466 -4.76 34.34 -54.05
CA ALA A 466 -5.83 33.72 -54.82
C ALA A 466 -7.19 34.41 -54.60
N TYR A 467 -7.50 34.79 -53.36
CA TYR A 467 -8.68 35.56 -52.99
C TYR A 467 -8.72 36.93 -53.68
N ALA A 468 -7.58 37.61 -53.78
CA ALA A 468 -7.46 38.90 -54.46
C ALA A 468 -7.55 38.78 -55.98
N ALA A 469 -6.97 37.73 -56.56
CA ALA A 469 -7.01 37.45 -58.00
C ALA A 469 -8.40 37.02 -58.50
N ALA A 470 -9.22 36.41 -57.64
CA ALA A 470 -10.56 35.98 -57.97
C ALA A 470 -11.55 37.16 -58.07
N ALA A 471 -12.39 37.14 -59.12
CA ALA A 471 -13.52 38.04 -59.28
C ALA A 471 -14.81 37.39 -58.74
N GLY A 472 -15.77 38.20 -58.28
CA GLY A 472 -17.08 37.71 -57.84
C GLY A 472 -17.42 38.00 -56.37
N THR A 473 -18.37 37.25 -55.82
CA THR A 473 -18.85 37.37 -54.43
C THR A 473 -17.76 36.96 -53.43
N PRO A 474 -17.86 37.38 -52.14
CA PRO A 474 -16.95 36.90 -51.09
C PRO A 474 -16.83 35.38 -51.03
N ASP A 475 -17.92 34.64 -51.31
CA ASP A 475 -17.92 33.18 -51.33
C ASP A 475 -17.12 32.61 -52.51
N GLN A 476 -17.22 33.23 -53.70
CA GLN A 476 -16.44 32.81 -54.87
C GLN A 476 -14.96 33.09 -54.69
N LYS A 477 -14.61 34.21 -54.06
CA LYS A 477 -13.22 34.54 -53.71
C LYS A 477 -12.68 33.62 -52.62
N HIS A 478 -13.50 33.31 -51.62
CA HIS A 478 -13.15 32.34 -50.57
C HIS A 478 -12.88 30.96 -51.16
N ALA A 479 -13.75 30.49 -52.06
CA ALA A 479 -13.55 29.22 -52.77
C ALA A 479 -12.23 29.18 -53.55
N ALA A 480 -11.83 30.28 -54.19
CA ALA A 480 -10.54 30.37 -54.88
C ALA A 480 -9.35 30.34 -53.90
N GLY A 481 -9.46 31.00 -52.74
CA GLY A 481 -8.47 30.93 -51.68
C GLY A 481 -8.30 29.52 -51.11
N VAL A 482 -9.42 28.83 -50.84
CA VAL A 482 -9.44 27.43 -50.37
C VAL A 482 -8.84 26.49 -51.41
N ALA A 483 -9.17 26.67 -52.70
CA ALA A 483 -8.60 25.86 -53.78
C ALA A 483 -7.07 26.04 -53.91
N ALA A 484 -6.55 27.24 -53.64
CA ALA A 484 -5.10 27.46 -53.64
C ALA A 484 -4.39 26.73 -52.48
N LEU A 485 -5.04 26.62 -51.32
CA LEU A 485 -4.54 25.84 -50.19
C LEU A 485 -4.63 24.33 -50.46
N GLN A 486 -5.72 23.86 -51.08
CA GLN A 486 -5.84 22.47 -51.55
C GLN A 486 -4.76 22.11 -52.58
N ALA A 487 -4.42 23.01 -53.49
CA ALA A 487 -3.32 22.77 -54.42
C ALA A 487 -1.95 22.74 -53.71
N ALA A 488 -1.79 23.47 -52.60
CA ALA A 488 -0.58 23.47 -51.79
C ALA A 488 -0.43 22.23 -50.89
N ALA A 489 -1.51 21.49 -50.66
CA ALA A 489 -1.53 20.18 -50.00
C ALA A 489 -0.67 19.15 -50.74
N GLY A 490 -0.72 19.20 -52.07
CA GLY A 490 -0.21 18.12 -52.93
C GLY A 490 -1.11 16.87 -52.92
N ASP A 491 -0.87 16.00 -53.89
CA ASP A 491 -1.76 14.89 -54.25
C ASP A 491 -1.68 13.67 -53.30
N ASP A 492 -0.71 13.66 -52.38
CA ASP A 492 -0.45 12.55 -51.46
C ASP A 492 -1.01 12.78 -50.04
N THR A 493 -1.65 13.92 -49.78
CA THR A 493 -2.23 14.18 -48.45
C THR A 493 -3.49 13.33 -48.23
N ASN A 494 -3.61 12.77 -47.03
CA ASN A 494 -4.81 12.06 -46.57
C ASN A 494 -5.25 12.56 -45.18
N ASP A 495 -5.85 13.74 -45.09
CA ASP A 495 -6.11 14.44 -43.82
C ASP A 495 -7.27 13.83 -43.00
N GLY A 496 -8.08 12.98 -43.63
CA GLY A 496 -9.12 12.17 -42.99
C GLY A 496 -8.65 11.26 -41.86
N VAL A 497 -7.46 10.66 -42.01
CA VAL A 497 -7.07 9.51 -41.18
C VAL A 497 -7.00 9.86 -39.70
N LYS A 498 -7.70 9.09 -38.85
CA LYS A 498 -7.64 9.21 -37.39
C LYS A 498 -7.22 7.89 -36.76
N ILE A 499 -6.30 7.96 -35.81
CA ILE A 499 -5.90 6.83 -34.98
C ILE A 499 -6.12 7.18 -33.52
N THR A 500 -6.94 6.39 -32.83
CA THR A 500 -7.28 6.58 -31.40
C THR A 500 -7.05 5.29 -30.63
N VAL A 501 -7.05 5.34 -29.29
CA VAL A 501 -7.10 4.16 -28.43
C VAL A 501 -8.40 4.16 -27.64
N ASN A 502 -9.19 3.11 -27.78
CA ASN A 502 -10.49 3.03 -27.10
C ASN A 502 -10.37 2.58 -25.64
N LYS A 503 -11.49 2.63 -24.91
CA LYS A 503 -11.60 2.20 -23.50
C LYS A 503 -11.36 0.70 -23.26
N LEU A 504 -11.28 -0.10 -24.33
CA LEU A 504 -10.93 -1.52 -24.28
C LEU A 504 -9.44 -1.77 -24.57
N GLY A 505 -8.64 -0.71 -24.73
CA GLY A 505 -7.21 -0.78 -24.99
C GLY A 505 -6.88 -1.20 -26.42
N GLN A 506 -7.73 -0.89 -27.39
CA GLN A 506 -7.50 -1.20 -28.81
C GLN A 506 -7.19 0.07 -29.57
N PHE A 507 -6.17 0.03 -30.42
CA PHE A 507 -5.94 1.04 -31.44
C PHE A 507 -7.07 0.97 -32.45
N GLN A 508 -7.65 2.11 -32.80
CA GLN A 508 -8.73 2.22 -33.78
C GLN A 508 -8.26 3.09 -34.94
N LEU A 509 -8.48 2.59 -36.16
CA LEU A 509 -8.19 3.30 -37.40
C LEU A 509 -9.51 3.70 -38.07
N GLU A 510 -9.66 5.00 -38.33
CA GLU A 510 -10.80 5.58 -39.03
C GLU A 510 -10.32 6.38 -40.24
N ASN A 511 -11.11 6.34 -41.32
CA ASN A 511 -10.91 7.14 -42.53
C ASN A 511 -12.27 7.76 -42.94
N PRO A 512 -12.69 8.88 -42.32
CA PRO A 512 -13.96 9.56 -42.60
C PRO A 512 -13.94 10.27 -43.96
N THR A 513 -15.11 10.51 -44.57
CA THR A 513 -15.27 11.24 -45.86
C THR A 513 -15.37 12.76 -45.70
N ASN A 514 -15.08 13.27 -44.51
CA ASN A 514 -15.52 14.61 -44.10
C ASN A 514 -14.41 15.65 -44.26
N GLU A 515 -13.23 15.24 -44.71
CA GLU A 515 -12.06 16.08 -44.83
C GLU A 515 -11.79 16.45 -46.30
N MET A 516 -10.73 17.23 -46.55
CA MET A 516 -10.53 17.91 -47.83
C MET A 516 -9.70 17.10 -48.84
N ALA A 517 -8.91 16.13 -48.38
CA ALA A 517 -8.17 15.19 -49.21
C ALA A 517 -8.26 13.77 -48.62
N ASP A 518 -9.03 12.91 -49.27
CA ASP A 518 -9.26 11.54 -48.83
C ASP A 518 -8.60 10.54 -49.78
N GLN A 519 -7.77 9.65 -49.23
CA GLN A 519 -7.17 8.54 -49.96
C GLN A 519 -7.66 7.19 -49.41
N ALA A 520 -7.78 6.19 -50.27
CA ALA A 520 -8.10 4.83 -49.83
C ALA A 520 -6.90 4.19 -49.14
N LEU A 521 -7.09 3.73 -47.91
CA LEU A 521 -6.05 3.04 -47.15
C LEU A 521 -6.08 1.53 -47.45
N TYR A 522 -4.91 0.94 -47.52
CA TYR A 522 -4.71 -0.50 -47.50
C TYR A 522 -3.64 -0.83 -46.49
N MET A 523 -4.06 -1.11 -45.26
CA MET A 523 -3.11 -1.30 -44.18
C MET A 523 -2.60 -2.75 -44.14
N THR A 524 -1.29 -2.92 -44.00
CA THR A 524 -0.67 -4.21 -43.73
C THR A 524 0.42 -4.10 -42.68
N THR A 525 0.39 -5.00 -41.70
CA THR A 525 1.37 -5.10 -40.63
C THR A 525 2.13 -6.42 -40.73
N THR A 526 3.45 -6.33 -40.66
CA THR A 526 4.36 -7.49 -40.62
C THR A 526 5.43 -7.30 -39.54
N GLY A 527 6.02 -8.40 -39.08
CA GLY A 527 7.11 -8.36 -38.12
C GLY A 527 8.34 -7.64 -38.68
N LEU A 528 9.15 -7.05 -37.80
CA LEU A 528 10.44 -6.47 -38.16
C LEU A 528 11.55 -7.42 -37.71
N THR A 529 12.42 -7.79 -38.66
CA THR A 529 13.64 -8.54 -38.38
C THR A 529 14.83 -7.86 -39.02
N LYS A 530 15.97 -7.85 -38.33
CA LYS A 530 17.24 -7.42 -38.90
C LYS A 530 18.28 -8.52 -38.68
N PRO A 531 18.99 -8.97 -39.73
CA PRO A 531 20.07 -9.92 -39.57
C PRO A 531 21.19 -9.29 -38.74
N ALA A 532 21.99 -10.10 -38.05
CA ALA A 532 23.16 -9.62 -37.33
C ALA A 532 24.14 -8.94 -38.30
N GLN A 533 24.61 -7.74 -37.95
CA GLN A 533 25.58 -6.98 -38.76
C GLN A 533 26.94 -6.99 -38.06
N GLY A 534 27.80 -7.94 -38.43
CA GLY A 534 29.13 -8.10 -37.82
C GLY A 534 29.08 -8.64 -36.39
N THR A 535 30.14 -8.40 -35.60
CA THR A 535 30.27 -8.93 -34.23
C THR A 535 29.55 -8.12 -33.15
N ASN A 536 29.18 -6.85 -33.43
CA ASN A 536 28.69 -5.92 -32.41
C ASN A 536 27.19 -5.59 -32.54
N ASN A 537 26.55 -5.89 -33.66
CA ASN A 537 25.12 -5.64 -33.86
C ASN A 537 24.35 -6.96 -33.87
N ALA A 538 23.67 -7.23 -32.75
CA ALA A 538 22.84 -8.42 -32.60
C ALA A 538 21.69 -8.42 -33.62
N ALA A 539 21.22 -9.63 -33.97
CA ALA A 539 20.03 -9.78 -34.79
C ALA A 539 18.79 -9.28 -34.03
N VAL A 540 17.90 -8.58 -34.74
CA VAL A 540 16.58 -8.22 -34.22
C VAL A 540 15.61 -9.32 -34.65
N ASN A 541 15.03 -9.99 -33.66
CA ASN A 541 14.01 -11.01 -33.87
C ASN A 541 12.60 -10.40 -33.85
N GLU A 542 11.70 -11.00 -34.62
CA GLU A 542 10.28 -10.61 -34.66
C GLU A 542 9.62 -10.78 -33.29
N ASN A 543 8.82 -9.79 -32.90
CA ASN A 543 7.91 -9.91 -31.77
C ASN A 543 6.52 -10.30 -32.27
N VAL A 544 6.28 -11.60 -32.38
CA VAL A 544 5.05 -12.16 -32.95
C VAL A 544 3.79 -11.69 -32.21
N ARG A 545 3.87 -11.45 -30.89
CA ARG A 545 2.71 -11.02 -30.09
C ARG A 545 2.30 -9.60 -30.44
N PHE A 546 3.26 -8.67 -30.43
CA PHE A 546 3.01 -7.29 -30.81
C PHE A 546 2.56 -7.21 -32.29
N THR A 547 3.21 -7.97 -33.18
CA THR A 547 2.80 -8.06 -34.58
C THR A 547 1.36 -8.56 -34.72
N ASN A 548 0.94 -9.62 -34.02
CA ASN A 548 -0.42 -10.14 -34.10
C ASN A 548 -1.49 -9.16 -33.61
N ILE A 549 -1.21 -8.41 -32.54
CA ILE A 549 -2.12 -7.38 -32.02
C ILE A 549 -2.37 -6.31 -33.09
N MET A 550 -1.30 -5.80 -33.69
CA MET A 550 -1.39 -4.73 -34.68
C MET A 550 -1.91 -5.24 -36.04
N LYS A 551 -1.61 -6.49 -36.40
CA LYS A 551 -2.09 -7.16 -37.61
C LYS A 551 -3.62 -7.28 -37.69
N ALA A 552 -4.32 -7.20 -36.57
CA ALA A 552 -5.79 -7.15 -36.58
C ALA A 552 -6.35 -5.91 -37.32
N LEU A 553 -5.52 -4.87 -37.51
CA LEU A 553 -5.88 -3.70 -38.28
C LEU A 553 -5.73 -3.89 -39.82
N ASP A 554 -5.16 -5.01 -40.28
CA ASP A 554 -4.92 -5.29 -41.70
C ASP A 554 -6.20 -5.22 -42.55
N GLY A 555 -6.08 -4.65 -43.74
CA GLY A 555 -7.11 -4.66 -44.77
C GLY A 555 -7.35 -3.32 -45.44
N ALA A 556 -8.26 -3.32 -46.41
CA ALA A 556 -8.68 -2.08 -47.07
C ALA A 556 -9.62 -1.29 -46.16
N LEU A 557 -9.47 0.03 -46.17
CA LEU A 557 -10.34 1.00 -45.52
C LEU A 557 -10.52 2.21 -46.45
N SER A 558 -11.61 2.17 -47.23
CA SER A 558 -12.02 3.30 -48.06
C SER A 558 -12.66 4.40 -47.20
N PRO A 559 -12.62 5.67 -47.66
CA PRO A 559 -13.28 6.77 -46.96
C PRO A 559 -14.76 6.46 -46.64
N GLY A 560 -15.16 6.65 -45.39
CA GLY A 560 -16.53 6.47 -44.90
C GLY A 560 -16.90 5.04 -44.52
N GLN A 561 -15.96 4.10 -44.56
CA GLN A 561 -16.17 2.75 -44.05
C GLN A 561 -16.08 2.68 -42.52
N ALA A 562 -16.60 1.60 -41.94
CA ALA A 562 -16.50 1.35 -40.51
C ALA A 562 -15.04 1.28 -40.05
N LEU A 563 -14.76 1.87 -38.89
CA LEU A 563 -13.44 1.84 -38.26
C LEU A 563 -12.95 0.40 -38.04
N ARG A 564 -11.63 0.23 -38.01
CA ARG A 564 -10.95 -1.04 -37.67
C ARG A 564 -10.32 -0.94 -36.31
N ALA A 565 -10.20 -2.06 -35.59
CA ALA A 565 -9.60 -2.10 -34.26
C ALA A 565 -8.50 -3.17 -34.16
N SER A 566 -7.45 -2.89 -33.40
CA SER A 566 -6.40 -3.85 -33.08
C SER A 566 -6.88 -4.92 -32.10
N GLY A 567 -6.00 -5.90 -31.81
CA GLY A 567 -6.14 -6.70 -30.60
C GLY A 567 -6.12 -5.82 -29.34
N LYS A 568 -6.66 -6.32 -28.23
CA LYS A 568 -6.63 -5.59 -26.96
C LYS A 568 -5.23 -5.60 -26.38
N MET A 569 -4.77 -4.44 -25.96
CA MET A 569 -3.57 -4.27 -25.16
C MET A 569 -3.96 -4.00 -23.72
N MET A 570 -3.32 -4.74 -22.83
CA MET A 570 -3.61 -4.74 -21.40
C MET A 570 -2.36 -4.31 -20.63
N MET A 571 -2.55 -3.91 -19.38
CA MET A 571 -1.49 -3.61 -18.42
C MET A 571 -1.74 -4.37 -17.12
N SER A 572 -0.65 -4.69 -16.42
CA SER A 572 -0.72 -5.31 -15.09
C SER A 572 -1.39 -4.35 -14.11
N SER A 573 -2.40 -4.82 -13.39
CA SER A 573 -3.09 -4.00 -12.40
C SER A 573 -3.50 -4.79 -11.16
N HIS A 574 -3.60 -4.09 -10.05
CA HIS A 574 -4.07 -4.65 -8.79
C HIS A 574 -4.87 -3.60 -8.01
N GLY A 575 -5.92 -4.01 -7.32
CA GLY A 575 -6.76 -3.13 -6.52
C GLY A 575 -6.87 -3.62 -5.09
N SER A 576 -6.95 -2.70 -4.15
CA SER A 576 -7.23 -3.00 -2.73
C SER A 576 -8.13 -1.93 -2.14
N THR A 577 -8.95 -2.33 -1.18
CA THR A 577 -9.83 -1.43 -0.45
C THR A 577 -9.44 -1.40 1.01
N ALA A 578 -9.04 -0.24 1.52
CA ALA A 578 -8.79 -0.01 2.93
C ALA A 578 -10.02 0.63 3.59
N GLU A 579 -10.25 0.29 4.84
CA GLU A 579 -11.31 0.89 5.65
C GLU A 579 -10.69 1.92 6.58
N ILE A 580 -11.27 3.11 6.66
CA ILE A 580 -10.82 4.17 7.57
C ILE A 580 -11.99 4.63 8.43
N PHE A 581 -11.68 5.15 9.62
CA PHE A 581 -12.65 5.72 10.54
C PHE A 581 -12.49 7.24 10.61
N ASP A 582 -13.61 7.95 10.61
CA ASP A 582 -13.64 9.39 10.86
C ASP A 582 -13.65 9.71 12.38
N SER A 583 -13.63 11.00 12.72
CA SER A 583 -13.66 11.47 14.12
C SER A 583 -14.95 11.12 14.88
N LEU A 584 -16.03 10.74 14.18
CA LEU A 584 -17.29 10.28 14.76
C LEU A 584 -17.34 8.76 14.87
N GLY A 585 -16.36 8.04 14.32
CA GLY A 585 -16.32 6.59 14.25
C GLY A 585 -17.13 6.01 13.10
N SER A 586 -17.56 6.81 12.12
CA SER A 586 -18.16 6.27 10.90
C SER A 586 -17.07 5.67 10.03
N LYS A 587 -17.39 4.53 9.43
CA LYS A 587 -16.48 3.78 8.55
C LYS A 587 -16.62 4.27 7.11
N HIS A 588 -15.48 4.53 6.48
CA HIS A 588 -15.34 4.93 5.07
C HIS A 588 -14.43 3.94 4.36
N THR A 589 -14.61 3.80 3.04
CA THR A 589 -13.79 2.92 2.22
C THR A 589 -12.92 3.75 1.29
N VAL A 590 -11.64 3.43 1.25
CA VAL A 590 -10.64 4.03 0.36
C VAL A 590 -10.21 2.94 -0.62
N SER A 591 -10.53 3.13 -1.90
CA SER A 591 -10.07 2.25 -2.97
C SER A 591 -8.71 2.72 -3.47
N ILE A 592 -7.73 1.83 -3.51
CA ILE A 592 -6.41 2.10 -4.07
C ILE A 592 -6.17 1.11 -5.20
N LYS A 593 -5.91 1.64 -6.40
CA LYS A 593 -5.65 0.85 -7.62
C LYS A 593 -4.23 1.16 -8.09
N TRP A 594 -3.47 0.12 -8.41
CA TRP A 594 -2.13 0.22 -8.98
C TRP A 594 -2.13 -0.34 -10.40
N ALA A 595 -1.40 0.31 -11.29
CA ALA A 595 -1.22 -0.13 -12.66
C ALA A 595 0.23 0.06 -13.12
N LYS A 596 0.84 -0.96 -13.71
CA LYS A 596 2.23 -0.91 -14.18
C LYS A 596 2.31 -0.04 -15.42
N VAL A 597 3.16 1.00 -15.38
CA VAL A 597 3.27 1.99 -16.47
C VAL A 597 4.62 1.98 -17.17
N GLY A 598 5.67 1.44 -16.54
CA GLY A 598 6.99 1.34 -17.14
C GLY A 598 7.98 0.53 -16.31
N THR A 599 9.22 0.49 -16.79
CA THR A 599 10.38 -0.04 -16.08
C THR A 599 11.44 1.03 -15.92
N THR A 600 12.17 1.00 -14.81
CA THR A 600 13.27 1.93 -14.57
C THR A 600 14.54 1.45 -15.27
N THR A 601 15.44 2.37 -15.60
CA THR A 601 16.77 2.05 -16.14
C THR A 601 17.59 1.14 -15.24
N ASP A 602 17.31 1.16 -13.93
CA ASP A 602 17.99 0.35 -12.92
C ASP A 602 17.42 -1.09 -12.83
N GLY A 603 16.48 -1.45 -13.70
CA GLY A 603 15.85 -2.77 -13.76
C GLY A 603 14.73 -2.98 -12.73
N GLY A 604 14.14 -1.89 -12.22
CA GLY A 604 12.94 -1.91 -11.39
C GLY A 604 11.65 -1.66 -12.18
N THR A 605 10.52 -1.59 -11.48
CA THR A 605 9.21 -1.32 -12.09
C THR A 605 8.60 -0.03 -11.58
N GLU A 606 7.88 0.66 -12.46
CA GLU A 606 7.11 1.86 -12.13
C GLU A 606 5.62 1.58 -12.25
N TRP A 607 4.87 2.04 -11.26
CA TRP A 607 3.43 1.85 -11.16
C TRP A 607 2.76 3.18 -10.89
N ASN A 608 1.67 3.43 -11.59
CA ASN A 608 0.72 4.47 -11.24
C ASN A 608 -0.17 4.00 -10.09
N MET A 609 -0.55 4.91 -9.21
CA MET A 609 -1.47 4.68 -8.10
C MET A 609 -2.62 5.66 -8.16
N ILE A 610 -3.84 5.14 -8.08
CA ILE A 610 -5.07 5.93 -8.03
C ILE A 610 -5.77 5.62 -6.71
N ILE A 611 -5.93 6.64 -5.87
CA ILE A 611 -6.65 6.59 -4.60
C ILE A 611 -8.00 7.25 -4.81
N GLN A 612 -9.08 6.56 -4.48
CA GLN A 612 -10.45 7.05 -4.67
C GLN A 612 -11.30 6.80 -3.43
N VAL A 613 -12.14 7.78 -3.10
CA VAL A 613 -13.19 7.66 -2.08
C VAL A 613 -14.59 7.85 -2.68
N PRO A 614 -15.64 7.22 -2.13
CA PRO A 614 -17.01 7.50 -2.53
C PRO A 614 -17.44 8.93 -2.20
N GLU A 615 -18.22 9.56 -3.08
CA GLU A 615 -18.89 10.83 -2.76
C GLU A 615 -19.89 10.63 -1.59
N PRO A 616 -20.05 11.61 -0.68
CA PRO A 616 -19.60 13.01 -0.73
C PRO A 616 -18.21 13.28 -0.12
N ALA A 617 -17.41 12.25 0.19
CA ALA A 617 -16.10 12.43 0.78
C ALA A 617 -15.10 13.06 -0.22
N LYS A 618 -14.14 13.82 0.32
CA LYS A 618 -13.09 14.51 -0.45
C LYS A 618 -11.70 14.13 0.05
N ILE A 619 -10.78 13.99 -0.88
CA ILE A 619 -9.35 13.73 -0.62
C ILE A 619 -8.40 14.65 -1.38
N ASN A 620 -8.90 15.32 -2.41
CA ASN A 620 -8.12 16.23 -3.24
C ASN A 620 -8.53 17.69 -2.98
N TYR A 621 -7.51 18.53 -2.73
CA TYR A 621 -7.67 19.96 -2.42
C TYR A 621 -6.76 20.84 -3.28
N THR A 622 -6.10 20.28 -4.30
CA THR A 622 -5.19 21.05 -5.17
C THR A 622 -5.96 22.01 -6.09
N GLY A 623 -7.24 21.72 -6.34
CA GLY A 623 -8.07 22.44 -7.31
C GLY A 623 -7.97 21.88 -8.74
N GLU A 624 -7.16 20.85 -8.94
CA GLU A 624 -6.98 20.15 -10.22
C GLU A 624 -7.51 18.71 -10.10
N GLY A 625 -8.33 18.28 -11.07
CA GLY A 625 -8.96 16.96 -11.08
C GLY A 625 -10.16 16.81 -10.12
N PRO A 626 -10.73 15.59 -10.02
CA PRO A 626 -11.89 15.32 -9.14
C PRO A 626 -11.55 15.41 -7.64
N ASP A 627 -12.45 15.99 -6.84
CA ASP A 627 -12.28 16.17 -5.38
C ASP A 627 -12.10 14.83 -4.61
N ASN A 628 -12.57 13.72 -5.17
CA ASN A 628 -12.59 12.40 -4.55
C ASN A 628 -11.49 11.45 -5.05
N VAL A 629 -10.52 11.95 -5.82
CA VAL A 629 -9.42 11.16 -6.39
C VAL A 629 -8.08 11.84 -6.19
N VAL A 630 -7.07 11.07 -5.82
CA VAL A 630 -5.67 11.51 -5.79
C VAL A 630 -4.83 10.49 -6.56
N THR A 631 -3.94 10.97 -7.42
CA THR A 631 -2.96 10.13 -8.11
C THR A 631 -1.61 10.12 -7.42
N GLY A 632 -0.82 9.14 -7.78
CA GLY A 632 0.45 8.87 -7.16
C GLY A 632 1.29 7.90 -7.98
N SER A 633 2.52 7.69 -7.57
CA SER A 633 3.44 6.78 -8.24
C SER A 633 4.14 5.89 -7.22
N LEU A 634 4.49 4.67 -7.63
CA LEU A 634 5.33 3.75 -6.90
C LEU A 634 6.49 3.31 -7.80
N ARG A 635 7.69 3.30 -7.22
CA ARG A 635 8.88 2.79 -7.86
C ARG A 635 9.48 1.67 -7.02
N PHE A 636 9.81 0.57 -7.65
CA PHE A 636 10.48 -0.57 -7.03
C PHE A 636 11.94 -0.65 -7.48
N ASN A 637 12.78 -1.22 -6.62
CA ASN A 637 14.16 -1.57 -6.95
C ASN A 637 14.20 -2.88 -7.76
N SER A 638 15.34 -3.18 -8.38
CA SER A 638 15.55 -4.43 -9.14
C SER A 638 15.40 -5.70 -8.29
N ASN A 639 15.57 -5.61 -6.96
CA ASN A 639 15.35 -6.72 -6.03
C ASN A 639 13.88 -6.91 -5.60
N GLY A 640 12.95 -6.10 -6.13
CA GLY A 640 11.52 -6.14 -5.79
C GLY A 640 11.12 -5.37 -4.52
N SER A 641 12.05 -4.72 -3.81
CA SER A 641 11.72 -3.87 -2.66
C SER A 641 11.20 -2.51 -3.12
N LEU A 642 10.36 -1.86 -2.31
CA LEU A 642 9.83 -0.52 -2.65
C LEU A 642 10.92 0.54 -2.49
N ALA A 643 11.21 1.26 -3.57
CA ALA A 643 12.21 2.33 -3.59
C ALA A 643 11.62 3.67 -3.12
N SER A 644 10.46 4.03 -3.66
CA SER A 644 9.75 5.27 -3.32
C SER A 644 8.28 5.17 -3.69
N PHE A 645 7.45 5.95 -3.03
CA PHE A 645 6.07 6.18 -3.45
C PHE A 645 5.60 7.59 -3.09
N HIS A 646 4.60 8.08 -3.82
CA HIS A 646 3.95 9.35 -3.59
C HIS A 646 2.45 9.21 -3.90
N PRO A 647 1.53 9.86 -3.16
CA PRO A 647 1.77 10.58 -1.91
C PRO A 647 1.93 9.62 -0.72
N ALA A 648 2.66 10.07 0.31
CA ALA A 648 2.81 9.35 1.59
C ALA A 648 1.69 9.63 2.60
N THR A 649 0.88 10.66 2.35
CA THR A 649 -0.22 11.09 3.21
C THR A 649 -1.37 11.56 2.33
N ILE A 650 -2.60 11.24 2.73
CA ILE A 650 -3.80 11.82 2.16
C ILE A 650 -4.53 12.65 3.22
N THR A 651 -5.13 13.76 2.80
CA THR A 651 -6.00 14.56 3.66
C THR A 651 -7.43 14.12 3.37
N PHE A 652 -8.15 13.59 4.34
CA PHE A 652 -9.49 13.04 4.18
C PHE A 652 -10.55 13.93 4.86
N SER A 653 -11.63 14.23 4.16
CA SER A 653 -12.85 14.81 4.75
C SER A 653 -14.08 14.01 4.32
N ALA A 654 -14.79 13.45 5.30
CA ALA A 654 -16.01 12.67 5.04
C ALA A 654 -17.22 13.54 4.62
N ASN A 655 -17.23 14.83 4.96
CA ASN A 655 -18.35 15.77 4.70
C ASN A 655 -19.72 15.30 5.26
N ASN A 656 -19.70 14.54 6.35
CA ASN A 656 -20.89 14.04 7.06
C ASN A 656 -21.11 14.71 8.42
N GLY A 657 -20.35 15.78 8.72
CA GLY A 657 -20.32 16.44 10.04
C GLY A 657 -19.13 16.04 10.92
N SER A 658 -18.30 15.08 10.51
CA SER A 658 -17.02 14.78 11.17
C SER A 658 -16.02 15.93 11.03
N GLN A 659 -14.95 15.89 11.83
CA GLN A 659 -13.80 16.78 11.66
C GLN A 659 -13.29 16.69 10.21
N SER A 660 -13.10 17.86 9.59
CA SER A 660 -12.56 17.98 8.23
C SER A 660 -11.03 18.04 8.28
N GLY A 661 -10.36 17.53 7.24
CA GLY A 661 -8.91 17.58 7.11
C GLY A 661 -8.18 16.55 7.99
N GLN A 662 -8.68 15.31 8.04
CA GLN A 662 -8.02 14.21 8.73
C GLN A 662 -6.81 13.74 7.91
N ASN A 663 -5.60 13.88 8.45
CA ASN A 663 -4.40 13.40 7.78
C ASN A 663 -4.23 11.89 8.02
N VAL A 664 -4.25 11.11 6.94
CA VAL A 664 -4.04 9.66 6.97
C VAL A 664 -2.71 9.36 6.27
N SER A 665 -1.74 8.86 7.04
CA SER A 665 -0.47 8.39 6.48
C SER A 665 -0.66 7.03 5.81
N LEU A 666 -0.17 6.91 4.58
CA LEU A 666 -0.13 5.67 3.82
C LEU A 666 1.23 5.03 4.04
N ASN A 667 1.23 3.79 4.53
CA ASN A 667 2.44 3.05 4.82
C ASN A 667 2.45 1.76 3.98
N PHE A 668 3.18 1.83 2.87
CA PHE A 668 3.43 0.71 1.97
C PHE A 668 4.78 0.06 2.19
N GLY A 669 5.44 0.31 3.33
CA GLY A 669 6.83 -0.05 3.55
C GLY A 669 7.79 0.83 2.75
N LEU A 670 9.01 1.03 3.24
CA LEU A 670 10.06 1.76 2.51
C LEU A 670 11.42 1.10 2.76
N GLY A 671 12.28 1.17 1.76
CA GLY A 671 13.65 0.70 1.85
C GLY A 671 13.80 -0.75 1.37
N THR A 672 14.79 -1.44 1.93
CA THR A 672 15.09 -2.85 1.61
C THR A 672 14.32 -3.83 2.48
N ASP A 673 13.58 -3.33 3.45
CA ASP A 673 12.76 -4.15 4.33
C ASP A 673 11.49 -4.51 3.56
N PHE A 674 11.30 -5.80 3.26
CA PHE A 674 10.12 -6.35 2.56
C PHE A 674 8.87 -6.35 3.46
N ASN A 675 8.64 -5.25 4.18
CA ASN A 675 7.63 -5.09 5.22
C ASN A 675 6.30 -4.50 4.71
N GLY A 676 6.23 -4.10 3.43
CA GLY A 676 5.03 -3.55 2.81
C GLY A 676 4.77 -4.09 1.40
N LEU A 677 4.64 -3.22 0.41
CA LEU A 677 4.47 -3.61 -0.99
C LEU A 677 5.78 -4.12 -1.57
N THR A 678 5.70 -5.22 -2.31
CA THR A 678 6.81 -5.81 -3.07
C THR A 678 6.45 -5.95 -4.53
N SER A 679 7.45 -6.07 -5.40
CA SER A 679 7.23 -6.39 -6.82
C SER A 679 8.07 -7.58 -7.28
N PHE A 680 7.49 -8.77 -7.12
CA PHE A 680 8.06 -10.03 -7.57
C PHE A 680 7.32 -10.59 -8.79
N ASP A 681 7.98 -11.49 -9.52
CA ASP A 681 7.42 -12.33 -10.59
C ASP A 681 6.48 -13.39 -9.98
N LYS A 682 5.33 -12.91 -9.52
CA LYS A 682 4.27 -13.67 -8.89
C LYS A 682 2.99 -12.86 -8.99
N ASP A 683 1.87 -13.55 -9.16
CA ASP A 683 0.51 -13.05 -9.04
C ASP A 683 0.33 -11.92 -8.01
N SER A 684 -0.21 -10.78 -8.46
CA SER A 684 -0.53 -9.66 -7.59
C SER A 684 -1.52 -10.06 -6.50
N SER A 685 -1.22 -9.73 -5.25
CA SER A 685 -2.08 -10.11 -4.11
C SER A 685 -1.94 -9.14 -2.95
N THR A 686 -2.99 -9.03 -2.16
CA THR A 686 -2.99 -8.28 -0.91
C THR A 686 -2.86 -9.26 0.25
N GLU A 687 -1.75 -9.18 0.98
CA GLU A 687 -1.49 -10.07 2.12
C GLU A 687 -2.18 -9.57 3.39
N SER A 688 -2.09 -8.27 3.66
CA SER A 688 -2.71 -7.68 4.85
C SER A 688 -3.01 -6.20 4.65
N ILE A 689 -4.12 -5.75 5.24
CA ILE A 689 -4.48 -4.35 5.39
C ILE A 689 -4.74 -4.11 6.87
N SER A 690 -4.13 -3.08 7.45
CA SER A 690 -4.35 -2.71 8.85
C SER A 690 -4.37 -1.19 9.02
N GLN A 691 -5.09 -0.72 10.04
CA GLN A 691 -5.26 0.69 10.33
C GLN A 691 -5.50 0.89 11.85
N ASP A 692 -5.30 2.09 12.36
CA ASP A 692 -5.26 2.39 13.81
C ASP A 692 -6.53 3.06 14.39
N GLY A 693 -7.49 3.43 13.54
CA GLY A 693 -8.76 4.01 13.94
C GLY A 693 -9.77 2.99 14.47
N TYR A 694 -10.75 3.44 15.24
CA TYR A 694 -11.81 2.58 15.79
C TYR A 694 -13.07 3.38 16.14
N THR A 695 -14.22 2.70 16.14
CA THR A 695 -15.50 3.29 16.55
C THR A 695 -15.53 3.56 18.05
N GLY A 696 -16.44 4.44 18.48
CA GLY A 696 -16.75 4.55 19.91
C GLY A 696 -17.20 3.20 20.48
N GLY A 697 -16.91 2.97 21.76
CA GLY A 697 -17.19 1.71 22.44
C GLY A 697 -17.57 1.95 23.90
N THR A 698 -18.38 1.05 24.45
CA THR A 698 -18.74 1.02 25.87
C THR A 698 -17.97 -0.10 26.55
N LEU A 699 -17.59 0.10 27.82
CA LEU A 699 -16.95 -0.94 28.62
C LEU A 699 -17.86 -2.18 28.73
N ASN A 700 -17.34 -3.36 28.37
CA ASN A 700 -18.06 -4.63 28.39
C ASN A 700 -17.56 -5.58 29.49
N ASP A 701 -16.23 -5.74 29.63
CA ASP A 701 -15.61 -6.66 30.57
C ASP A 701 -14.35 -6.05 31.20
N LEU A 702 -13.92 -6.57 32.36
CA LEU A 702 -12.72 -6.13 33.07
C LEU A 702 -11.80 -7.31 33.35
N LYS A 703 -10.53 -7.17 32.99
CA LYS A 703 -9.50 -8.16 33.30
C LYS A 703 -8.40 -7.48 34.08
N ILE A 704 -7.75 -8.21 34.97
CA ILE A 704 -6.64 -7.71 35.76
C ILE A 704 -5.46 -8.62 35.47
N ASP A 705 -4.34 -8.04 35.07
CA ASP A 705 -3.11 -8.79 34.77
C ASP A 705 -2.23 -8.99 36.01
N GLU A 706 -1.13 -9.73 35.85
CA GLU A 706 -0.21 -10.04 36.96
C GLU A 706 0.53 -8.80 37.49
N THR A 707 0.60 -7.73 36.69
CA THR A 707 1.21 -6.44 37.06
C THR A 707 0.25 -5.54 37.84
N GLY A 708 -1.00 -5.98 38.03
CA GLY A 708 -2.06 -5.21 38.69
C GLY A 708 -2.75 -4.21 37.79
N THR A 709 -2.51 -4.25 36.47
CA THR A 709 -3.18 -3.38 35.51
C THR A 709 -4.58 -3.90 35.23
N ILE A 710 -5.57 -3.05 35.48
CA ILE A 710 -6.98 -3.27 35.20
C ILE A 710 -7.23 -2.89 33.74
N ILE A 711 -7.42 -3.89 32.90
CA ILE A 711 -7.68 -3.78 31.46
C ILE A 711 -9.19 -3.85 31.24
N GLY A 712 -9.77 -2.79 30.67
CA GLY A 712 -11.15 -2.78 30.21
C GLY A 712 -11.25 -3.26 28.76
N ALA A 713 -12.08 -4.26 28.51
CA ALA A 713 -12.45 -4.68 27.16
C ALA A 713 -13.73 -3.94 26.73
N PHE A 714 -13.69 -3.29 25.57
CA PHE A 714 -14.77 -2.45 25.06
C PHE A 714 -15.54 -3.14 23.93
N THR A 715 -16.79 -2.72 23.69
CA THR A 715 -17.65 -3.26 22.63
C THR A 715 -17.14 -3.03 21.21
N ASN A 716 -16.21 -2.10 21.02
CA ASN A 716 -15.50 -1.85 19.75
C ASN A 716 -14.31 -2.81 19.53
N GLY A 717 -14.13 -3.81 20.39
CA GLY A 717 -13.05 -4.80 20.30
C GLY A 717 -11.69 -4.33 20.84
N GLN A 718 -11.58 -3.06 21.25
CA GLN A 718 -10.35 -2.53 21.84
C GLN A 718 -10.26 -2.86 23.33
N SER A 719 -9.03 -2.99 23.82
CA SER A 719 -8.74 -3.19 25.24
C SER A 719 -7.77 -2.12 25.72
N PHE A 720 -8.13 -1.39 26.77
CA PHE A 720 -7.30 -0.32 27.33
C PHE A 720 -6.99 -0.60 28.79
N GLY A 721 -5.75 -0.32 29.22
CA GLY A 721 -5.42 -0.23 30.64
C GLY A 721 -6.10 1.00 31.25
N LEU A 722 -6.99 0.78 32.22
CA LEU A 722 -7.80 1.83 32.85
C LEU A 722 -7.17 2.35 34.14
N ALA A 723 -6.55 1.46 34.91
CA ALA A 723 -5.86 1.78 36.15
C ALA A 723 -4.87 0.67 36.51
N GLN A 724 -3.95 0.94 37.42
CA GLN A 724 -3.02 -0.04 37.97
C GLN A 724 -3.05 0.01 39.49
N VAL A 725 -3.20 -1.16 40.14
CA VAL A 725 -3.27 -1.28 41.60
C VAL A 725 -1.87 -1.05 42.21
N ALA A 726 -1.80 -0.19 43.22
CA ALA A 726 -0.56 0.07 43.95
C ALA A 726 -0.36 -0.93 45.10
N LEU A 727 0.87 -1.43 45.23
CA LEU A 727 1.28 -2.28 46.34
C LEU A 727 2.24 -1.54 47.27
N ALA A 728 2.10 -1.80 48.57
CA ALA A 728 3.04 -1.33 49.59
C ALA A 728 3.87 -2.49 50.14
N SER A 729 5.14 -2.22 50.41
CA SER A 729 6.04 -3.12 51.17
C SER A 729 6.63 -2.36 52.35
N PHE A 730 6.95 -3.09 53.42
CA PHE A 730 7.55 -2.54 54.63
C PHE A 730 8.87 -3.23 54.93
N THR A 731 9.76 -2.52 55.61
CA THR A 731 11.02 -3.10 56.11
C THR A 731 10.74 -4.16 57.19
N ASN A 732 9.72 -3.93 58.03
CA ASN A 732 9.32 -4.85 59.08
C ASN A 732 7.80 -5.08 59.11
N ASN A 733 7.34 -6.16 58.47
CA ASN A 733 5.92 -6.51 58.43
C ASN A 733 5.33 -6.81 59.82
N GLU A 734 6.12 -7.37 60.76
CA GLU A 734 5.65 -7.72 62.12
C GLU A 734 5.37 -6.47 62.97
N GLY A 735 5.97 -5.33 62.62
CA GLY A 735 5.74 -4.05 63.27
C GLY A 735 4.41 -3.38 62.91
N LEU A 736 3.65 -3.91 61.96
CA LEU A 736 2.37 -3.35 61.56
C LEU A 736 1.29 -3.58 62.63
N GLN A 737 0.55 -2.52 62.96
CA GLN A 737 -0.57 -2.58 63.88
C GLN A 737 -1.84 -3.00 63.13
N SER A 738 -2.68 -3.84 63.75
CA SER A 738 -3.96 -4.23 63.15
C SER A 738 -5.06 -3.31 63.65
N GLU A 739 -5.87 -2.77 62.73
CA GLU A 739 -6.98 -1.85 63.03
C GLU A 739 -8.35 -2.56 62.97
N GLY A 740 -8.37 -3.90 62.94
CA GLY A 740 -9.56 -4.70 62.68
C GLY A 740 -9.87 -4.81 61.18
N GLY A 741 -10.91 -5.57 60.80
CA GLY A 741 -11.37 -5.68 59.41
C GLY A 741 -10.33 -6.17 58.39
N ASN A 742 -9.30 -6.91 58.83
CA ASN A 742 -8.14 -7.34 58.03
C ASN A 742 -7.31 -6.20 57.42
N VAL A 743 -7.33 -5.02 58.05
CA VAL A 743 -6.45 -3.90 57.68
C VAL A 743 -5.36 -3.66 58.72
N PHE A 744 -4.25 -3.12 58.23
CA PHE A 744 -3.06 -2.78 58.98
C PHE A 744 -2.73 -1.29 58.84
N SER A 745 -2.23 -0.69 59.92
CA SER A 745 -1.69 0.66 59.96
C SER A 745 -0.17 0.62 60.14
N GLN A 746 0.52 1.59 59.56
CA GLN A 746 1.96 1.74 59.71
C GLN A 746 2.31 2.27 61.11
N THR A 747 3.42 1.81 61.67
CA THR A 747 3.92 2.25 62.99
C THR A 747 5.38 2.67 62.88
N ALA A 748 5.91 3.30 63.94
CA ALA A 748 7.34 3.63 64.00
C ALA A 748 8.25 2.38 63.89
N ASN A 749 7.77 1.19 64.27
CA ASN A 749 8.54 -0.06 64.23
C ASN A 749 8.42 -0.80 62.88
N SER A 750 7.38 -0.53 62.07
CA SER A 750 7.25 -1.11 60.73
C SER A 750 8.13 -0.44 59.68
N GLY A 751 8.49 0.82 59.92
CA GLY A 751 9.05 1.73 58.93
C GLY A 751 7.97 2.34 58.03
N GLU A 752 8.40 3.23 57.13
CA GLU A 752 7.52 3.85 56.14
C GLU A 752 7.10 2.86 55.04
N ALA A 753 5.91 3.06 54.48
CA ALA A 753 5.42 2.26 53.37
C ALA A 753 6.15 2.62 52.07
N VAL A 754 6.80 1.64 51.45
CA VAL A 754 7.36 1.78 50.10
C VAL A 754 6.29 1.36 49.09
N ILE A 755 5.75 2.31 48.34
CA ILE A 755 4.69 2.05 47.36
C ILE A 755 5.29 1.88 45.96
N GLY A 756 4.75 0.97 45.16
CA GLY A 756 5.17 0.75 43.78
C GLY A 756 4.29 -0.30 43.06
N ALA A 757 4.59 -0.53 41.79
CA ALA A 757 3.87 -1.49 40.96
C ALA A 757 4.14 -2.95 41.40
N ALA A 758 3.21 -3.84 41.11
CA ALA A 758 3.38 -5.28 41.38
C ALA A 758 4.54 -5.86 40.58
N GLY A 759 5.25 -6.84 41.16
CA GLY A 759 6.41 -7.49 40.52
C GLY A 759 7.67 -6.64 40.42
N THR A 760 7.71 -5.46 41.05
CA THR A 760 8.89 -4.58 41.08
C THR A 760 9.52 -4.50 42.48
N GLY A 761 10.85 -4.54 42.56
CA GLY A 761 11.58 -4.56 43.83
C GLY A 761 11.23 -5.79 44.68
N ASP A 762 10.93 -5.56 45.96
CA ASP A 762 10.55 -6.63 46.92
C ASP A 762 9.04 -6.95 46.93
N LYS A 763 8.27 -6.45 45.95
CA LYS A 763 6.82 -6.67 45.86
C LYS A 763 6.51 -7.88 44.98
N GLY A 764 5.57 -8.69 45.43
CA GLY A 764 5.02 -9.84 44.71
C GLY A 764 4.14 -9.43 43.52
N THR A 765 3.68 -10.43 42.79
CA THR A 765 2.73 -10.27 41.67
C THR A 765 1.29 -10.39 42.17
N ILE A 766 0.34 -9.94 41.36
CA ILE A 766 -1.09 -10.09 41.62
C ILE A 766 -1.62 -11.29 40.85
N ALA A 767 -2.47 -12.10 41.49
CA ALA A 767 -3.25 -13.14 40.84
C ALA A 767 -4.72 -12.70 40.85
N ALA A 768 -5.29 -12.50 39.66
CA ALA A 768 -6.70 -12.16 39.48
C ALA A 768 -7.62 -13.37 39.65
N SER A 769 -8.87 -13.14 40.03
CA SER A 769 -9.87 -14.18 40.32
C SER A 769 -9.42 -15.19 41.37
N LYS A 770 -8.64 -14.72 42.35
CA LYS A 770 -8.19 -15.55 43.48
C LYS A 770 -8.26 -14.76 44.79
N LEU A 771 -8.47 -15.49 45.88
CA LEU A 771 -8.34 -14.95 47.24
C LEU A 771 -7.29 -15.73 48.02
N GLU A 772 -6.52 -15.02 48.83
CA GLU A 772 -5.53 -15.63 49.74
C GLU A 772 -6.25 -16.13 51.01
N ALA A 773 -6.22 -17.44 51.27
CA ALA A 773 -6.75 -18.01 52.51
C ALA A 773 -5.91 -17.63 53.74
N SER A 774 -6.48 -17.85 54.92
CA SER A 774 -5.74 -17.75 56.18
C SER A 774 -4.51 -18.67 56.18
N ASN A 775 -3.41 -18.24 56.79
CA ASN A 775 -2.23 -19.08 56.95
C ASN A 775 -2.26 -19.93 58.25
N VAL A 776 -3.41 -20.01 58.93
CA VAL A 776 -3.61 -20.83 60.12
C VAL A 776 -3.69 -22.31 59.71
N ASP A 777 -2.78 -23.12 60.24
CA ASP A 777 -2.89 -24.58 60.18
C ASP A 777 -3.65 -25.08 61.42
N LEU A 778 -4.87 -25.57 61.20
CA LEU A 778 -5.75 -26.03 62.26
C LEU A 778 -5.16 -27.21 63.05
N SER A 779 -4.37 -28.07 62.43
CA SER A 779 -3.77 -29.23 63.10
C SER A 779 -2.75 -28.78 64.16
N ARG A 780 -1.93 -27.79 63.78
CA ARG A 780 -0.98 -27.16 64.70
C ARG A 780 -1.71 -26.40 65.79
N ALA A 781 -2.69 -25.57 65.43
CA ALA A 781 -3.45 -24.75 66.38
C ALA A 781 -4.11 -25.60 67.48
N LEU A 782 -4.75 -26.70 67.11
CA LEU A 782 -5.39 -27.63 68.05
C LEU A 782 -4.37 -28.34 68.95
N THR A 783 -3.19 -28.67 68.42
CA THR A 783 -2.11 -29.28 69.20
C THR A 783 -1.54 -28.30 70.21
N ASP A 784 -1.29 -27.05 69.78
CA ASP A 784 -0.81 -25.98 70.65
C ASP A 784 -1.83 -25.67 71.75
N LEU A 785 -3.13 -25.69 71.46
CA LEU A 785 -4.20 -25.57 72.45
C LEU A 785 -4.12 -26.66 73.53
N ILE A 786 -3.90 -27.93 73.15
CA ILE A 786 -3.71 -29.04 74.10
C ILE A 786 -2.48 -28.81 74.98
N VAL A 787 -1.36 -28.34 74.41
CA VAL A 787 -0.13 -28.05 75.16
C VAL A 787 -0.37 -26.92 76.16
N ILE A 788 -0.99 -25.82 75.73
CA ILE A 788 -1.31 -24.68 76.60
C ILE A 788 -2.29 -25.10 77.72
N GLN A 789 -3.28 -25.94 77.41
CA GLN A 789 -4.22 -26.48 78.40
C GLN A 789 -3.53 -27.33 79.47
N ARG A 790 -2.61 -28.21 79.08
CA ARG A 790 -1.82 -29.01 80.03
C ARG A 790 -0.89 -28.13 80.87
N GLY A 791 -0.26 -27.12 80.26
CA GLY A 791 0.56 -26.13 80.98
C GLY A 791 -0.25 -25.34 82.02
N PHE A 792 -1.44 -24.88 81.66
CA PHE A 792 -2.37 -24.22 82.56
C PHE A 792 -2.78 -25.12 83.74
N GLN A 793 -3.13 -26.39 83.48
CA GLN A 793 -3.48 -27.36 84.52
C GLN A 793 -2.31 -27.66 85.47
N ALA A 794 -1.08 -27.76 84.94
CA ALA A 794 0.12 -27.97 85.74
C ALA A 794 0.39 -26.78 86.69
N ASN A 795 0.29 -25.55 86.18
CA ASN A 795 0.45 -24.35 87.01
C ASN A 795 -0.66 -24.20 88.07
N SER A 796 -1.90 -24.57 87.73
CA SER A 796 -3.00 -24.65 88.70
C SER A 796 -2.68 -25.64 89.84
N LYS A 797 -2.06 -26.79 89.51
CA LYS A 797 -1.63 -27.76 90.53
C LYS A 797 -0.57 -27.20 91.47
N THR A 798 0.42 -26.47 90.96
CA THR A 798 1.44 -25.78 91.78
C THR A 798 0.83 -24.80 92.79
N ILE A 799 -0.25 -24.11 92.39
CA ILE A 799 -1.00 -23.22 93.28
C ILE A 799 -1.71 -24.03 94.37
N THR A 800 -2.45 -25.10 94.01
CA THR A 800 -3.15 -25.94 94.99
C THR A 800 -2.21 -26.59 96.01
N THR A 801 -1.05 -27.09 95.57
CA THR A 801 -0.05 -27.67 96.48
C THR A 801 0.60 -26.60 97.38
N SER A 802 0.80 -25.39 96.84
CA SER A 802 1.32 -24.27 97.64
C SER A 802 0.30 -23.82 98.70
N ASP A 803 -0.99 -23.84 98.37
CA ASP A 803 -2.10 -23.50 99.28
C ASP A 803 -2.29 -24.56 100.38
N GLU A 804 -2.25 -25.86 100.03
CA GLU A 804 -2.28 -26.96 100.99
C GLU A 804 -1.13 -26.87 102.00
N MET A 805 0.09 -26.57 101.54
CA MET A 805 1.25 -26.35 102.44
C MET A 805 1.06 -25.12 103.34
N LEU A 806 0.49 -24.02 102.84
CA LEU A 806 0.19 -22.84 103.65
C LEU A 806 -0.88 -23.14 104.71
N ASN A 807 -1.92 -23.89 104.35
CA ASN A 807 -2.95 -24.34 105.29
C ASN A 807 -2.36 -25.26 106.37
N THR A 808 -1.47 -26.18 105.99
CA THR A 808 -0.75 -27.04 106.95
C THR A 808 0.11 -26.19 107.92
N LEU A 809 0.76 -25.13 107.41
CA LEU A 809 1.56 -24.22 108.22
C LEU A 809 0.71 -23.34 109.16
N LEU A 810 -0.49 -22.95 108.74
CA LEU A 810 -1.49 -22.28 109.59
C LEU A 810 -2.00 -23.19 110.71
N GLN A 811 -2.22 -24.48 110.39
CA GLN A 811 -2.62 -25.49 111.37
C GLN A 811 -1.52 -25.80 112.40
N LEU A 812 -0.23 -25.66 112.05
CA LEU A 812 0.90 -25.79 112.98
C LEU A 812 0.98 -24.69 114.06
N LYS A 813 0.24 -23.58 113.89
CA LYS A 813 0.19 -22.46 114.84
C LYS A 813 -0.98 -22.58 115.83
N GLN A 814 -1.98 -23.41 115.52
CA GLN A 814 -3.00 -23.85 116.49
C GLN A 814 -2.43 -25.02 117.31
#